data_AF-A0A1A7NNK5-F1
#
_entry.id   AF-A0A1A7NNK5-F1
#
_cell.length_a   1.000
_cell.length_b   1.000
_cell.length_c   1.000
_cell.angle_alpha   90.00
_cell.angle_beta   90.00
_cell.angle_gamma   90.00
#
_symmetry.space_group_name_H-M   'P 1'
#
loop_
_entity.id
_entity.type
_entity.pdbx_description
1 polymer ?
#
loop_
_entity_poly.entity_id
_entity_poly.type
_entity_poly.pdbx_seq_one_letter_code
_entity_poly.pdbx_strand_id
1 'polypeptide(L)'
;MLTVNTDCRGEDGVSGTRGTPGTQGIPGTSGTDGHIAIDQNNNFTPLTVVISANVNGGIGGTGGNGGDGGRFIGRDKADGTDGGDGGNGGDGLQLTQSNKIILNAKANVIGGIGGNGGAGGNAGLYAFGDNLIETPGKSGSGGNGGNGGNGLKLEQSNEILLNERAKIIGGNGGNGDKSGDYGNGGNGGDAIQLQQADTIIISNLAQLIAGMGGRGYKGGNGGNSLQLERSNKIVFNGEVKIIGGAGGNAFYTYYLKGNNGGDGGDAMKLSQVGDIDISNLVQLISGAGGNSGNNSNGGNGGDVIKLHKVDNIRISDSAKLIAGNGGTSNSHIGNVGNGGNGGNIFQLDKADNIRISDSTELIAGSGGKGGGNGGNGGDVIQLQAGENITISDSVRLMAGNGGYGNDGRSNGGNGGNVIQSQRVNTIMVSGLAQLMAGNGDYNGERSRSYAGNGGNAGNGGDVIQLQQANVIKISDSVQLIAGDGGSTRGSTNGNGGNGGNGGDAIQLDQAGIITISDSVRLMAGNGGDGSNGIGNGGNGGNGGNAIQVQEKSKIILANKGSLIYGRRGEGGLSKDSIDRKAYGSPGKDGSFGAAIAFTGSNNIFELQRNIAAVTYPEDIKRLVYKFLYRNAVIWDKASFKNELTKILATVGINDMNLPESDYLDEGFMTVDGAIKIKKIIFDAFHKSISETVGIIGNVVMKSNNSEVSFDELKNFAKTNTLVLGGDASLSGLSFDLDLLGKVEPAENLDRDGIDAKPLRAFGKFEKQGSSTWQLTGTLDSDIINHFDIKQGVVELAREVNMGTNVYVKAGGVLTTPAINASELPIQANPMNSMRRVARATVSNPMPVIQNNLVIENGGVFQVIANNVNEYSRLRSATDIVLEPGSQLVIKGKEYVGQLGDKLLNVLMADGQFNTQFTQVTDDNPLFDFEADYSDPNVMHLKLVLDKGIIDNPPDTP
;
A
#
# COMPACT_ATOMS: atom_id res chain seq x y z
N MET A 1 37.59 -27.77 26.31
CA MET A 1 36.89 -28.14 25.06
C MET A 1 36.15 -29.43 25.35
N LEU A 2 34.83 -29.45 25.18
CA LEU A 2 33.99 -30.63 25.26
C LEU A 2 33.70 -31.10 23.84
N THR A 3 33.88 -32.39 23.56
CA THR A 3 33.55 -32.98 22.25
C THR A 3 32.54 -34.11 22.45
N VAL A 4 31.39 -34.01 21.79
CA VAL A 4 30.35 -35.05 21.76
C VAL A 4 30.44 -35.75 20.40
N ASN A 5 31.08 -36.92 20.38
CA ASN A 5 31.35 -37.70 19.17
C ASN A 5 30.66 -39.08 19.15
N THR A 6 29.87 -39.39 20.17
CA THR A 6 29.03 -40.59 20.25
C THR A 6 27.58 -40.18 20.41
N ASP A 7 26.66 -40.98 19.87
CA ASP A 7 25.24 -40.73 20.03
C ASP A 7 24.83 -40.76 21.50
N CYS A 8 24.17 -39.69 21.96
CA CYS A 8 23.61 -39.57 23.30
C CYS A 8 22.08 -39.64 23.22
N ARG A 9 21.46 -40.47 24.06
CA ARG A 9 20.00 -40.58 24.20
C ARG A 9 19.62 -40.29 25.64
N GLY A 10 18.67 -39.39 25.87
CA GLY A 10 17.99 -39.28 27.16
C GLY A 10 17.26 -40.57 27.50
N GLU A 11 17.18 -40.91 28.78
CA GLU A 11 16.38 -42.05 29.24
C GLU A 11 14.89 -41.76 29.00
N ASP A 12 14.15 -42.74 28.48
CA ASP A 12 12.70 -42.63 28.30
C ASP A 12 12.04 -42.58 29.69
N GLY A 13 11.16 -41.59 29.92
CA GLY A 13 10.38 -41.52 31.15
C GLY A 13 9.54 -42.78 31.35
N VAL A 14 9.70 -43.46 32.50
CA VAL A 14 8.94 -44.67 32.83
C VAL A 14 7.45 -44.35 32.83
N SER A 15 6.65 -45.05 32.00
CA SER A 15 5.21 -44.86 31.98
C SER A 15 4.61 -45.25 33.34
N GLY A 16 3.89 -44.34 33.97
CA GLY A 16 3.19 -44.62 35.22
C GLY A 16 2.22 -45.80 35.02
N THR A 17 2.46 -46.91 35.71
CA THR A 17 1.57 -48.08 35.67
C THR A 17 0.17 -47.69 36.14
N ARG A 18 -0.88 -48.11 35.40
CA ARG A 18 -2.30 -47.93 35.77
C ARG A 18 -2.53 -48.26 37.25
N GLY A 19 -2.85 -47.25 38.06
CA GLY A 19 -3.34 -47.46 39.41
C GLY A 19 -4.66 -48.25 39.37
N THR A 20 -4.79 -49.26 40.23
CA THR A 20 -6.04 -50.02 40.40
C THR A 20 -7.19 -49.11 40.83
N PRO A 21 -8.42 -49.30 40.30
CA PRO A 21 -9.57 -48.45 40.65
C PRO A 21 -9.88 -48.54 42.15
N GLY A 22 -9.80 -47.42 42.88
CA GLY A 22 -10.23 -47.32 44.28
C GLY A 22 -9.25 -46.72 45.28
N THR A 23 -8.05 -46.30 44.86
CA THR A 23 -7.15 -45.49 45.71
C THR A 23 -7.10 -44.07 45.19
N GLN A 24 -7.27 -43.08 46.06
CA GLN A 24 -7.14 -41.66 45.70
C GLN A 24 -5.79 -41.45 44.99
N GLY A 25 -5.85 -40.88 43.79
CA GLY A 25 -4.73 -40.82 42.84
C GLY A 25 -3.48 -40.21 43.46
N ILE A 26 -2.39 -40.96 43.40
CA ILE A 26 -1.05 -40.38 43.57
C ILE A 26 -0.78 -39.59 42.29
N PRO A 27 -0.47 -38.28 42.35
CA PRO A 27 -0.07 -37.52 41.17
C PRO A 27 1.07 -38.25 40.48
N GLY A 28 0.94 -38.53 39.18
CA GLY A 28 1.98 -39.19 38.40
C GLY A 28 3.30 -38.44 38.60
N THR A 29 4.32 -39.14 39.08
CA THR A 29 5.66 -38.55 39.25
C THR A 29 6.16 -38.08 37.90
N SER A 30 6.48 -36.80 37.78
CA SER A 30 7.09 -36.21 36.59
C SER A 30 8.35 -37.02 36.23
N GLY A 31 8.37 -37.64 35.06
CA GLY A 31 9.56 -38.31 34.56
C GLY A 31 10.74 -37.34 34.57
N THR A 32 11.91 -37.79 35.02
CA THR A 32 13.14 -37.01 34.99
C THR A 32 13.49 -36.67 33.54
N ASP A 33 13.67 -35.38 33.24
CA ASP A 33 14.04 -34.89 31.91
C ASP A 33 15.39 -35.51 31.49
N GLY A 34 15.39 -36.48 30.58
CA GLY A 34 16.63 -37.04 30.04
C GLY A 34 17.33 -36.02 29.14
N HIS A 35 18.26 -35.23 29.67
CA HIS A 35 19.01 -34.23 28.90
C HIS A 35 20.50 -34.20 29.31
N ILE A 36 21.36 -33.76 28.39
CA ILE A 36 22.73 -33.40 28.74
C ILE A 36 22.68 -32.00 29.35
N ALA A 37 22.72 -31.91 30.68
CA ALA A 37 22.91 -30.66 31.41
C ALA A 37 24.38 -30.49 31.82
N ILE A 38 24.94 -29.33 31.50
CA ILE A 38 26.24 -28.91 32.02
C ILE A 38 26.02 -27.60 32.78
N ASP A 39 25.84 -27.74 34.09
CA ASP A 39 25.75 -26.60 34.99
C ASP A 39 27.15 -26.14 35.39
N GLN A 40 27.56 -24.97 34.89
CA GLN A 40 28.85 -24.36 35.24
C GLN A 40 28.64 -23.31 36.33
N ASN A 41 28.96 -23.68 37.58
CA ASN A 41 28.99 -22.73 38.69
C ASN A 41 30.14 -21.73 38.55
N ASN A 42 29.84 -20.52 38.02
CA ASN A 42 30.49 -19.19 38.12
C ASN A 42 32.03 -19.00 38.10
N ASN A 43 32.85 -20.05 38.07
CA ASN A 43 34.31 -19.93 38.10
C ASN A 43 34.91 -21.01 37.20
N PHE A 44 35.22 -20.68 35.94
CA PHE A 44 36.37 -21.15 35.12
C PHE A 44 36.06 -21.28 33.61
N THR A 45 36.98 -20.71 32.82
CA THR A 45 37.38 -20.99 31.41
C THR A 45 36.32 -21.04 30.29
N PRO A 46 36.60 -20.40 29.13
CA PRO A 46 35.74 -20.46 27.96
C PRO A 46 35.51 -21.91 27.51
N LEU A 47 34.28 -22.41 27.72
CA LEU A 47 33.88 -23.73 27.25
C LEU A 47 33.61 -23.66 25.74
N THR A 48 34.45 -24.30 24.95
CA THR A 48 34.12 -24.64 23.56
C THR A 48 33.48 -26.02 23.52
N VAL A 49 32.25 -26.11 23.02
CA VAL A 49 31.49 -27.35 22.80
C VAL A 49 31.50 -27.67 21.31
N VAL A 50 31.96 -28.87 20.95
CA VAL A 50 31.95 -29.38 19.57
C VAL A 50 31.09 -30.63 19.52
N ILE A 51 30.05 -30.63 18.68
CA ILE A 51 29.11 -31.74 18.53
C ILE A 51 29.19 -32.25 17.11
N SER A 52 29.53 -33.54 16.97
CA SER A 52 29.65 -34.24 15.70
C SER A 52 28.83 -35.53 15.64
N ALA A 53 27.94 -35.75 16.62
CA ALA A 53 27.07 -36.93 16.74
C ALA A 53 25.63 -36.53 17.08
N ASN A 54 24.72 -37.50 17.22
CA ASN A 54 23.33 -37.22 17.56
C ASN A 54 23.15 -37.01 19.07
N VAL A 55 22.37 -36.02 19.47
CA VAL A 55 21.96 -35.77 20.85
C VAL A 55 20.44 -35.70 20.89
N ASN A 56 19.80 -36.64 21.59
CA ASN A 56 18.33 -36.69 21.71
C ASN A 56 17.90 -36.45 23.16
N GLY A 57 16.98 -35.51 23.36
CA GLY A 57 16.28 -35.28 24.62
C GLY A 57 15.26 -36.39 24.92
N GLY A 58 15.01 -36.62 26.20
CA GLY A 58 14.10 -37.66 26.69
C GLY A 58 12.63 -37.36 26.36
N ILE A 59 11.86 -38.41 26.06
CA ILE A 59 10.42 -38.29 25.77
C ILE A 59 9.64 -38.07 27.07
N GLY A 60 8.72 -37.11 27.07
CA GLY A 60 7.82 -36.84 28.20
C GLY A 60 6.85 -38.00 28.44
N GLY A 61 6.68 -38.38 29.71
CA GLY A 61 5.75 -39.45 30.09
C GLY A 61 4.29 -39.11 29.76
N THR A 62 3.48 -40.09 29.37
CA THR A 62 2.03 -39.89 29.15
C THR A 62 1.29 -39.67 30.46
N GLY A 63 0.33 -38.75 30.48
CA GLY A 63 -0.56 -38.54 31.62
C GLY A 63 -1.38 -39.79 31.93
N GLY A 64 -1.58 -40.07 33.22
CA GLY A 64 -2.42 -41.19 33.65
C GLY A 64 -3.89 -40.94 33.28
N ASN A 65 -4.59 -41.95 32.79
CA ASN A 65 -6.05 -41.86 32.59
C ASN A 65 -6.75 -41.59 33.92
N GLY A 66 -7.71 -40.66 33.93
CA GLY A 66 -8.67 -40.52 35.02
C GLY A 66 -9.38 -41.85 35.23
N GLY A 67 -9.62 -42.22 36.50
CA GLY A 67 -10.41 -43.40 36.81
C GLY A 67 -11.85 -43.21 36.33
N ASP A 68 -12.42 -44.23 35.68
CA ASP A 68 -13.85 -44.25 35.38
C ASP A 68 -14.62 -44.03 36.70
N GLY A 69 -15.46 -43.00 36.73
CA GLY A 69 -16.31 -42.72 37.89
C GLY A 69 -17.09 -43.98 38.22
N GLY A 70 -16.84 -44.56 39.40
CA GLY A 70 -17.44 -45.82 39.80
C GLY A 70 -18.96 -45.78 39.63
N ARG A 71 -19.55 -46.85 39.09
CA ARG A 71 -21.00 -47.02 38.95
C ARG A 71 -21.63 -47.12 40.34
N PHE A 72 -21.79 -46.00 41.04
CA PHE A 72 -22.41 -45.93 42.36
C PHE A 72 -23.92 -46.03 42.21
N ILE A 73 -24.53 -47.13 42.66
CA ILE A 73 -25.99 -47.40 42.68
C ILE A 73 -26.67 -46.58 43.83
N GLY A 74 -26.19 -45.37 44.11
CA GLY A 74 -26.69 -44.47 45.15
C GLY A 74 -27.15 -43.15 44.56
N ARG A 75 -28.12 -42.49 45.20
CA ARG A 75 -28.77 -41.23 44.79
C ARG A 75 -27.84 -40.00 44.75
N ASP A 76 -26.53 -40.18 44.96
CA ASP A 76 -25.55 -39.10 44.99
C ASP A 76 -24.80 -39.04 43.66
N LYS A 77 -24.66 -37.81 43.12
CA LYS A 77 -24.05 -37.54 41.81
C LYS A 77 -22.63 -38.11 41.74
N ALA A 78 -22.39 -39.00 40.78
CA ALA A 78 -21.04 -39.47 40.46
C ALA A 78 -20.44 -38.55 39.39
N ASP A 79 -19.52 -37.67 39.79
CA ASP A 79 -18.72 -36.87 38.86
C ASP A 79 -17.58 -37.74 38.29
N GLY A 80 -17.27 -37.57 37.00
CA GLY A 80 -16.10 -38.20 36.38
C GLY A 80 -14.81 -37.63 36.98
N THR A 81 -13.76 -38.45 37.09
CA THR A 81 -12.45 -37.94 37.55
C THR A 81 -11.67 -37.34 36.38
N ASP A 82 -10.87 -36.31 36.66
CA ASP A 82 -10.03 -35.63 35.67
C ASP A 82 -8.92 -36.56 35.15
N GLY A 83 -8.58 -36.42 33.87
CA GLY A 83 -7.41 -37.04 33.28
C GLY A 83 -6.12 -36.35 33.73
N GLY A 84 -5.04 -37.10 33.97
CA GLY A 84 -3.75 -36.53 34.34
C GLY A 84 -3.07 -35.82 33.17
N ASP A 85 -2.31 -34.77 33.43
CA ASP A 85 -1.55 -34.06 32.39
C ASP A 85 -0.38 -34.92 31.84
N GLY A 86 -0.03 -34.71 30.57
CA GLY A 86 1.16 -35.26 29.95
C GLY A 86 2.42 -34.57 30.45
N GLY A 87 3.50 -35.33 30.66
CA GLY A 87 4.81 -34.81 31.03
C GLY A 87 5.47 -34.05 29.88
N ASN A 88 6.32 -33.07 30.19
CA ASN A 88 7.08 -32.33 29.17
C ASN A 88 8.18 -33.20 28.55
N GLY A 89 8.56 -32.92 27.31
CA GLY A 89 9.76 -33.48 26.70
C GLY A 89 11.02 -32.77 27.21
N GLY A 90 12.09 -33.54 27.44
CA GLY A 90 13.37 -33.00 27.88
C GLY A 90 14.10 -32.24 26.76
N ASP A 91 14.89 -31.22 27.11
CA ASP A 91 15.72 -30.50 26.14
C ASP A 91 16.80 -31.45 25.54
N GLY A 92 17.20 -31.24 24.28
CA GLY A 92 18.25 -32.04 23.65
C GLY A 92 19.61 -31.77 24.30
N LEU A 93 20.02 -30.51 24.31
CA LEU A 93 21.22 -30.03 24.99
C LEU A 93 20.90 -28.78 25.79
N GLN A 94 21.24 -28.78 27.08
CA GLN A 94 21.09 -27.62 27.96
C GLN A 94 22.43 -27.21 28.56
N LEU A 95 22.75 -25.94 28.41
CA LEU A 95 23.99 -25.34 28.90
C LEU A 95 23.66 -24.01 29.61
N THR A 96 24.32 -23.68 30.71
CA THR A 96 24.17 -22.35 31.31
C THR A 96 24.97 -21.34 30.49
N GLN A 97 26.28 -21.59 30.31
CA GLN A 97 27.19 -20.71 29.59
C GLN A 97 28.11 -21.50 28.66
N SER A 98 28.49 -20.87 27.55
CA SER A 98 29.57 -21.35 26.70
C SER A 98 30.32 -20.18 26.07
N ASN A 99 31.56 -20.40 25.65
CA ASN A 99 32.26 -19.42 24.82
C ASN A 99 31.94 -19.63 23.34
N LYS A 100 31.95 -20.89 22.89
CA LYS A 100 31.72 -21.23 21.50
C LYS A 100 31.03 -22.58 21.37
N ILE A 101 29.95 -22.64 20.62
CA ILE A 101 29.29 -23.89 20.25
C ILE A 101 29.52 -24.13 18.76
N ILE A 102 30.00 -25.32 18.40
CA ILE A 102 30.23 -25.74 17.02
C ILE A 102 29.45 -27.04 16.78
N LEU A 103 28.50 -27.01 15.85
CA LEU A 103 27.83 -28.20 15.34
C LEU A 103 28.27 -28.40 13.89
N ASN A 104 28.91 -29.53 13.62
CA ASN A 104 29.45 -29.88 12.30
C ASN A 104 29.07 -31.32 11.88
N ALA A 105 29.48 -31.70 10.67
CA ALA A 105 29.49 -33.10 10.20
C ALA A 105 28.15 -33.88 10.35
N LYS A 106 27.01 -33.28 9.96
CA LYS A 106 25.66 -33.89 10.06
C LYS A 106 25.17 -34.18 11.49
N ALA A 107 25.72 -33.52 12.51
CA ALA A 107 25.20 -33.62 13.88
C ALA A 107 23.71 -33.25 13.95
N ASN A 108 22.93 -34.01 14.75
CA ASN A 108 21.52 -33.72 15.02
C ASN A 108 21.34 -33.51 16.53
N VAL A 109 20.76 -32.37 16.93
CA VAL A 109 20.33 -32.13 18.31
C VAL A 109 18.81 -32.03 18.33
N ILE A 110 18.14 -32.93 19.04
CA ILE A 110 16.68 -33.10 18.97
C ILE A 110 16.10 -32.99 20.38
N GLY A 111 15.14 -32.09 20.58
CA GLY A 111 14.35 -31.99 21.81
C GLY A 111 13.34 -33.12 21.94
N GLY A 112 13.02 -33.48 23.18
CA GLY A 112 12.07 -34.53 23.53
C GLY A 112 10.63 -34.17 23.20
N ILE A 113 9.82 -35.16 22.86
CA ILE A 113 8.38 -34.95 22.58
C ILE A 113 7.60 -34.88 23.89
N GLY A 114 6.66 -33.95 24.01
CA GLY A 114 5.73 -33.87 25.14
C GLY A 114 4.76 -35.06 25.19
N GLY A 115 4.50 -35.57 26.39
CA GLY A 115 3.56 -36.66 26.63
C GLY A 115 2.11 -36.24 26.35
N ASN A 116 1.27 -37.19 25.94
CA ASN A 116 -0.16 -36.92 25.77
C ASN A 116 -0.86 -36.78 27.13
N GLY A 117 -1.89 -35.95 27.20
CA GLY A 117 -2.81 -35.89 28.34
C GLY A 117 -3.61 -37.17 28.48
N GLY A 118 -3.89 -37.56 29.72
CA GLY A 118 -4.71 -38.71 30.08
C GLY A 118 -6.19 -38.46 29.85
N ALA A 119 -6.94 -39.53 29.60
CA ALA A 119 -8.37 -39.43 29.35
C ALA A 119 -9.15 -39.03 30.60
N GLY A 120 -10.09 -38.08 30.47
CA GLY A 120 -11.08 -37.79 31.51
C GLY A 120 -12.08 -38.94 31.66
N GLY A 121 -12.50 -39.25 32.89
CA GLY A 121 -13.52 -40.28 33.13
C GLY A 121 -14.89 -39.83 32.63
N ASN A 122 -15.57 -40.67 31.84
CA ASN A 122 -16.95 -40.41 31.42
C ASN A 122 -17.89 -40.51 32.62
N ALA A 123 -18.74 -39.49 32.85
CA ALA A 123 -19.86 -39.63 33.77
C ALA A 123 -20.86 -40.66 33.19
N GLY A 124 -21.16 -41.71 33.95
CA GLY A 124 -22.09 -42.76 33.50
C GLY A 124 -23.49 -42.20 33.24
N LEU A 125 -24.03 -42.40 32.04
CA LEU A 125 -25.40 -42.03 31.68
C LEU A 125 -26.39 -42.93 32.46
N TYR A 126 -27.12 -42.37 33.42
CA TYR A 126 -28.10 -43.12 34.21
C TYR A 126 -29.39 -43.41 33.41
N ALA A 127 -29.92 -44.62 33.60
CA ALA A 127 -31.07 -45.18 32.90
C ALA A 127 -32.41 -44.60 33.36
N PHE A 128 -33.33 -44.52 32.41
CA PHE A 128 -34.70 -44.00 32.46
C PHE A 128 -35.56 -44.54 33.63
N GLY A 129 -36.07 -43.61 34.45
CA GLY A 129 -37.23 -43.80 35.31
C GLY A 129 -38.15 -42.58 35.16
N ASP A 130 -39.40 -42.82 34.79
CA ASP A 130 -40.29 -41.94 34.00
C ASP A 130 -40.66 -40.54 34.52
N ASN A 131 -40.08 -39.96 35.59
CA ASN A 131 -40.59 -38.66 36.08
C ASN A 131 -39.60 -37.73 36.83
N LEU A 132 -38.29 -37.89 36.72
CA LEU A 132 -37.34 -36.95 37.35
C LEU A 132 -36.36 -36.36 36.33
N ILE A 133 -36.46 -35.04 36.10
CA ILE A 133 -35.45 -34.24 35.39
C ILE A 133 -34.24 -34.12 36.34
N GLU A 134 -33.37 -35.12 36.35
CA GLU A 134 -32.09 -35.01 37.05
C GLU A 134 -31.00 -34.43 36.14
N THR A 135 -30.22 -33.52 36.73
CA THR A 135 -29.09 -32.87 36.07
C THR A 135 -27.99 -33.90 35.83
N PRO A 136 -27.51 -34.11 34.58
CA PRO A 136 -26.41 -35.04 34.31
C PRO A 136 -25.17 -34.68 35.15
N GLY A 137 -24.50 -35.70 35.71
CA GLY A 137 -23.23 -35.54 36.42
C GLY A 137 -22.16 -34.91 35.51
N LYS A 138 -21.21 -34.18 36.09
CA LYS A 138 -20.17 -33.53 35.29
C LYS A 138 -19.18 -34.57 34.78
N SER A 139 -18.88 -34.55 33.48
CA SER A 139 -17.72 -35.22 32.89
C SER A 139 -16.45 -34.75 33.58
N GLY A 140 -15.49 -35.66 33.80
CA GLY A 140 -14.14 -35.27 34.17
C GLY A 140 -13.49 -34.47 33.04
N SER A 141 -12.63 -33.52 33.38
CA SER A 141 -11.85 -32.78 32.40
C SER A 141 -10.77 -33.66 31.78
N GLY A 142 -10.49 -33.44 30.50
CA GLY A 142 -9.39 -34.13 29.80
C GLY A 142 -8.04 -33.57 30.24
N GLY A 143 -7.02 -34.44 30.37
CA GLY A 143 -5.67 -33.98 30.70
C GLY A 143 -5.06 -33.12 29.58
N ASN A 144 -4.21 -32.17 29.94
CA ASN A 144 -3.45 -31.36 28.98
C ASN A 144 -2.28 -32.18 28.41
N GLY A 145 -1.90 -31.92 27.16
CA GLY A 145 -0.65 -32.43 26.59
C GLY A 145 0.56 -31.69 27.17
N GLY A 146 1.65 -32.42 27.39
CA GLY A 146 2.92 -31.84 27.82
C GLY A 146 3.60 -31.05 26.70
N ASN A 147 4.43 -30.08 27.04
CA ASN A 147 5.20 -29.30 26.06
C ASN A 147 6.35 -30.12 25.48
N GLY A 148 6.74 -29.82 24.24
CA GLY A 148 7.97 -30.36 23.66
C GLY A 148 9.22 -29.68 24.24
N GLY A 149 10.31 -30.43 24.37
CA GLY A 149 11.61 -29.93 24.80
C GLY A 149 12.31 -29.16 23.68
N ASN A 150 13.19 -28.24 24.03
CA ASN A 150 13.98 -27.47 23.06
C ASN A 150 15.09 -28.35 22.46
N GLY A 151 15.53 -28.04 21.24
CA GLY A 151 16.72 -28.69 20.68
C GLY A 151 17.97 -28.29 21.46
N LEU A 152 18.28 -27.00 21.45
CA LEU A 152 19.39 -26.40 22.20
C LEU A 152 18.87 -25.26 23.10
N LYS A 153 19.11 -25.37 24.40
CA LYS A 153 18.80 -24.33 25.38
C LYS A 153 20.07 -23.81 26.03
N LEU A 154 20.29 -22.50 25.99
CA LEU A 154 21.50 -21.86 26.48
C LEU A 154 21.21 -20.51 27.12
N GLU A 155 21.78 -20.16 28.26
CA GLU A 155 21.62 -18.77 28.74
C GLU A 155 22.56 -17.83 27.96
N GLN A 156 23.86 -18.15 27.88
CA GLN A 156 24.85 -17.27 27.23
C GLN A 156 25.85 -18.00 26.33
N SER A 157 26.11 -17.47 25.14
CA SER A 157 27.28 -17.80 24.29
C SER A 157 28.03 -16.55 23.86
N ASN A 158 29.30 -16.66 23.50
CA ASN A 158 29.90 -15.64 22.63
C ASN A 158 29.64 -16.00 21.16
N GLU A 159 29.81 -17.25 20.77
CA GLU A 159 29.66 -17.67 19.38
C GLU A 159 28.88 -18.99 19.24
N ILE A 160 27.96 -19.06 18.27
CA ILE A 160 27.32 -20.32 17.85
C ILE A 160 27.55 -20.49 16.35
N LEU A 161 28.17 -21.60 15.97
CA LEU A 161 28.47 -21.95 14.59
C LEU A 161 27.79 -23.27 14.22
N LEU A 162 26.84 -23.20 13.28
CA LEU A 162 26.18 -24.36 12.68
C LEU A 162 26.61 -24.47 11.21
N ASN A 163 27.22 -25.58 10.84
CA ASN A 163 27.68 -25.79 9.47
C ASN A 163 27.50 -27.25 9.01
N GLU A 164 27.79 -27.51 7.73
CA GLU A 164 27.94 -28.86 7.17
C GLU A 164 26.76 -29.81 7.44
N ARG A 165 25.53 -29.34 7.17
CA ARG A 165 24.28 -30.08 7.39
C ARG A 165 23.94 -30.34 8.87
N ALA A 166 24.49 -29.58 9.81
CA ALA A 166 24.04 -29.60 11.20
C ALA A 166 22.53 -29.33 11.28
N LYS A 167 21.84 -30.06 12.16
CA LYS A 167 20.40 -29.94 12.35
C LYS A 167 20.06 -29.81 13.82
N ILE A 168 19.23 -28.83 14.15
CA ILE A 168 18.66 -28.70 15.49
C ILE A 168 17.14 -28.73 15.37
N ILE A 169 16.49 -29.58 16.17
CA ILE A 169 15.05 -29.84 16.10
C ILE A 169 14.44 -29.65 17.49
N GLY A 170 13.42 -28.81 17.61
CA GLY A 170 12.58 -28.74 18.80
C GLY A 170 11.59 -29.92 18.86
N GLY A 171 11.29 -30.40 20.06
CA GLY A 171 10.34 -31.48 20.29
C GLY A 171 8.89 -31.05 20.09
N ASN A 172 8.03 -31.94 19.62
CA ASN A 172 6.61 -31.62 19.45
C ASN A 172 5.88 -31.58 20.80
N GLY A 173 4.84 -30.76 20.91
CA GLY A 173 3.90 -30.80 22.02
C GLY A 173 3.03 -32.06 21.98
N GLY A 174 2.69 -32.58 23.16
CA GLY A 174 1.78 -33.70 23.33
C GLY A 174 0.33 -33.31 23.05
N ASN A 175 -0.50 -34.27 22.63
CA ASN A 175 -1.92 -33.99 22.44
C ASN A 175 -2.65 -33.98 23.78
N GLY A 176 -3.57 -33.04 23.96
CA GLY A 176 -4.60 -33.12 24.99
C GLY A 176 -5.58 -34.25 24.69
N ASP A 177 -6.34 -34.66 25.70
CA ASP A 177 -7.36 -35.68 25.53
C ASP A 177 -8.54 -35.20 24.65
N LYS A 178 -9.20 -36.16 24.00
CA LYS A 178 -10.41 -35.96 23.19
C LYS A 178 -11.72 -36.25 23.93
N SER A 179 -11.66 -37.04 25.00
CA SER A 179 -12.85 -37.60 25.68
C SER A 179 -13.39 -36.76 26.84
N GLY A 180 -12.59 -35.90 27.45
CA GLY A 180 -13.03 -34.98 28.51
C GLY A 180 -13.24 -33.54 28.02
N ASP A 181 -14.00 -32.77 28.80
CA ASP A 181 -14.11 -31.32 28.55
C ASP A 181 -12.72 -30.67 28.81
N TYR A 182 -12.24 -29.81 27.91
CA TYR A 182 -11.11 -28.85 28.11
C TYR A 182 -9.63 -29.30 28.03
N GLY A 183 -9.28 -30.52 27.63
CA GLY A 183 -7.84 -30.91 27.55
C GLY A 183 -7.07 -30.13 26.47
N ASN A 184 -6.08 -29.30 26.83
CA ASN A 184 -5.33 -28.48 25.86
C ASN A 184 -4.15 -29.24 25.24
N GLY A 185 -3.77 -28.92 24.01
CA GLY A 185 -2.54 -29.40 23.41
C GLY A 185 -1.32 -28.71 24.01
N GLY A 186 -0.22 -29.44 24.18
CA GLY A 186 1.05 -28.88 24.63
C GLY A 186 1.73 -28.05 23.53
N ASN A 187 2.56 -27.09 23.91
CA ASN A 187 3.31 -26.28 22.94
C ASN A 187 4.48 -27.08 22.34
N GLY A 188 4.86 -26.75 21.11
CA GLY A 188 6.12 -27.23 20.53
C GLY A 188 7.33 -26.55 21.16
N GLY A 189 8.45 -27.27 21.28
CA GLY A 189 9.71 -26.75 21.77
C GLY A 189 10.46 -25.93 20.71
N ASP A 190 11.28 -24.99 21.14
CA ASP A 190 12.10 -24.18 20.24
C ASP A 190 13.26 -25.03 19.67
N ALA A 191 13.73 -24.74 18.45
CA ALA A 191 14.95 -25.40 17.98
C ALA A 191 16.16 -24.88 18.76
N ILE A 192 16.31 -23.55 18.86
CA ILE A 192 17.29 -22.92 19.75
C ILE A 192 16.62 -21.86 20.60
N GLN A 193 16.80 -21.94 21.92
CA GLN A 193 16.36 -20.93 22.87
C GLN A 193 17.58 -20.39 23.64
N LEU A 194 17.77 -19.06 23.58
CA LEU A 194 18.87 -18.41 24.28
C LEU A 194 18.57 -17.01 24.80
N GLN A 195 19.24 -16.60 25.89
CA GLN A 195 19.15 -15.21 26.37
C GLN A 195 20.13 -14.33 25.59
N GLN A 196 21.40 -14.72 25.49
CA GLN A 196 22.41 -13.89 24.83
C GLN A 196 23.38 -14.71 23.98
N ALA A 197 23.70 -14.21 22.79
CA ALA A 197 24.83 -14.66 21.99
C ALA A 197 25.47 -13.50 21.25
N ASP A 198 26.78 -13.25 21.37
CA ASP A 198 27.40 -12.14 20.62
C ASP A 198 27.28 -12.37 19.10
N THR A 199 27.56 -13.58 18.62
CA THR A 199 27.48 -13.92 17.19
C THR A 199 26.89 -15.31 16.95
N ILE A 200 25.94 -15.39 16.00
CA ILE A 200 25.37 -16.66 15.53
C ILE A 200 25.63 -16.78 14.02
N ILE A 201 26.23 -17.87 13.58
CA ILE A 201 26.53 -18.16 12.17
C ILE A 201 25.91 -19.51 11.81
N ILE A 202 25.01 -19.50 10.84
CA ILE A 202 24.34 -20.71 10.33
C ILE A 202 24.61 -20.78 8.83
N SER A 203 25.21 -21.87 8.38
CA SER A 203 25.69 -21.98 7.01
C SER A 203 25.68 -23.40 6.46
N ASN A 204 25.93 -23.52 5.15
CA ASN A 204 26.30 -24.79 4.49
C ASN A 204 25.35 -25.96 4.79
N LEU A 205 24.10 -25.87 4.34
CA LEU A 205 23.03 -26.88 4.47
C LEU A 205 22.48 -27.06 5.90
N ALA A 206 22.84 -26.20 6.84
CA ALA A 206 22.34 -26.28 8.21
C ALA A 206 20.82 -26.03 8.30
N GLN A 207 20.17 -26.66 9.29
CA GLN A 207 18.73 -26.61 9.48
C GLN A 207 18.33 -26.36 10.94
N LEU A 208 17.41 -25.42 11.15
CA LEU A 208 16.68 -25.26 12.41
C LEU A 208 15.21 -25.57 12.16
N ILE A 209 14.63 -26.45 12.98
CA ILE A 209 13.23 -26.86 12.84
C ILE A 209 12.60 -26.89 14.22
N ALA A 210 11.63 -26.02 14.48
CA ALA A 210 10.96 -26.03 15.76
C ALA A 210 9.89 -27.12 15.85
N GLY A 211 9.50 -27.45 17.09
CA GLY A 211 8.47 -28.43 17.37
C GLY A 211 7.07 -27.91 17.03
N MET A 212 6.20 -28.81 16.59
CA MET A 212 4.78 -28.47 16.36
C MET A 212 3.99 -28.46 17.68
N GLY A 213 2.95 -27.64 17.74
CA GLY A 213 1.97 -27.67 18.81
C GLY A 213 1.12 -28.94 18.78
N GLY A 214 0.80 -29.46 19.96
CA GLY A 214 -0.08 -30.60 20.16
C GLY A 214 -1.54 -30.25 19.89
N ARG A 215 -2.33 -31.26 19.52
CA ARG A 215 -3.79 -31.08 19.32
C ARG A 215 -4.51 -31.15 20.64
N GLY A 216 -5.57 -30.39 20.82
CA GLY A 216 -6.35 -30.38 22.06
C GLY A 216 -7.72 -29.76 21.85
N TYR A 217 -8.47 -29.58 22.92
CA TYR A 217 -9.63 -28.69 22.95
C TYR A 217 -9.22 -27.27 22.55
N LYS A 218 -8.09 -26.78 23.09
CA LYS A 218 -7.30 -25.71 22.47
C LYS A 218 -6.03 -26.31 21.88
N GLY A 219 -5.66 -25.89 20.68
CA GLY A 219 -4.39 -26.27 20.10
C GLY A 219 -3.22 -25.65 20.88
N GLY A 220 -2.14 -26.41 21.06
CA GLY A 220 -0.90 -25.85 21.56
C GLY A 220 -0.21 -25.00 20.49
N ASN A 221 0.61 -24.04 20.88
CA ASN A 221 1.34 -23.21 19.93
C ASN A 221 2.54 -23.96 19.35
N GLY A 222 2.95 -23.61 18.14
CA GLY A 222 4.22 -24.07 17.58
C GLY A 222 5.41 -23.40 18.27
N GLY A 223 6.54 -24.11 18.33
CA GLY A 223 7.80 -23.56 18.83
C GLY A 223 8.47 -22.63 17.82
N ASN A 224 9.43 -21.82 18.28
CA ASN A 224 10.22 -20.93 17.45
C ASN A 224 11.52 -21.61 16.98
N SER A 225 11.98 -21.35 15.77
CA SER A 225 13.27 -21.94 15.33
C SER A 225 14.45 -21.30 16.05
N LEU A 226 14.43 -19.99 16.23
CA LEU A 226 15.44 -19.25 16.98
C LEU A 226 14.77 -18.24 17.89
N GLN A 227 14.82 -18.47 19.20
CA GLN A 227 14.40 -17.51 20.22
C GLN A 227 15.64 -16.94 20.92
N LEU A 228 15.81 -15.61 20.85
CA LEU A 228 17.02 -14.94 21.34
C LEU A 228 16.73 -13.53 21.88
N GLU A 229 17.14 -13.23 23.12
CA GLU A 229 16.94 -11.87 23.65
C GLU A 229 17.95 -10.86 23.10
N ARG A 230 19.24 -11.19 23.10
CA ARG A 230 20.31 -10.27 22.67
C ARG A 230 21.37 -10.89 21.78
N SER A 231 21.69 -10.22 20.68
CA SER A 231 22.89 -10.52 19.88
C SER A 231 23.51 -9.31 19.23
N ASN A 232 24.82 -9.34 18.99
CA ASN A 232 25.44 -8.31 18.16
C ASN A 232 25.24 -8.64 16.67
N LYS A 233 25.29 -9.93 16.30
CA LYS A 233 25.27 -10.33 14.89
C LYS A 233 24.69 -11.72 14.67
N ILE A 234 23.79 -11.84 13.69
CA ILE A 234 23.27 -13.11 13.19
C ILE A 234 23.56 -13.19 11.68
N VAL A 235 24.15 -14.30 11.23
CA VAL A 235 24.50 -14.53 9.82
C VAL A 235 23.93 -15.84 9.33
N PHE A 236 23.17 -15.77 8.24
CA PHE A 236 22.73 -16.92 7.46
C PHE A 236 23.38 -16.86 6.08
N ASN A 237 24.15 -17.90 5.74
CA ASN A 237 24.89 -17.92 4.49
C ASN A 237 24.95 -19.31 3.85
N GLY A 238 24.61 -19.40 2.57
CA GLY A 238 24.59 -20.62 1.78
C GLY A 238 23.18 -21.20 1.71
N GLU A 239 23.08 -22.50 1.47
CA GLU A 239 21.78 -23.18 1.51
C GLU A 239 21.42 -23.43 2.98
N VAL A 240 20.49 -22.68 3.57
CA VAL A 240 20.10 -22.81 4.99
C VAL A 240 18.59 -22.87 5.08
N LYS A 241 18.06 -23.68 6.01
CA LYS A 241 16.61 -23.80 6.20
C LYS A 241 16.19 -23.62 7.66
N ILE A 242 15.37 -22.62 7.94
CA ILE A 242 14.85 -22.29 9.27
C ILE A 242 13.32 -22.44 9.22
N ILE A 243 12.73 -23.24 10.11
CA ILE A 243 11.30 -23.60 10.05
C ILE A 243 10.63 -23.47 11.42
N GLY A 244 9.75 -22.48 11.60
CA GLY A 244 8.89 -22.35 12.77
C GLY A 244 7.88 -23.51 12.87
N GLY A 245 7.48 -23.84 14.10
CA GLY A 245 6.59 -24.95 14.37
C GLY A 245 5.14 -24.62 14.00
N ALA A 246 4.39 -25.54 13.42
CA ALA A 246 2.96 -25.30 13.17
C ALA A 246 2.16 -25.32 14.49
N GLY A 247 1.12 -24.50 14.56
CA GLY A 247 0.15 -24.51 15.64
C GLY A 247 -0.69 -25.80 15.64
N GLY A 248 -1.04 -26.26 16.83
CA GLY A 248 -1.88 -27.42 17.06
C GLY A 248 -3.33 -27.17 16.64
N ASN A 249 -3.98 -28.19 16.07
CA ASN A 249 -5.40 -28.10 15.75
C ASN A 249 -6.25 -28.30 17.00
N ALA A 250 -7.33 -27.53 17.10
CA ALA A 250 -8.36 -27.79 18.07
C ALA A 250 -9.27 -28.96 17.64
N PHE A 251 -9.75 -29.76 18.59
CA PHE A 251 -10.68 -30.85 18.32
C PHE A 251 -12.08 -30.31 18.00
N TYR A 252 -12.78 -31.06 17.14
CA TYR A 252 -14.13 -30.72 16.70
C TYR A 252 -15.15 -31.25 17.71
N THR A 253 -15.65 -30.38 18.60
CA THR A 253 -16.75 -30.72 19.51
C THR A 253 -18.00 -29.92 19.14
N TYR A 254 -19.15 -30.59 19.01
CA TYR A 254 -20.39 -29.96 18.57
C TYR A 254 -21.04 -29.00 19.59
N TYR A 255 -20.71 -29.11 20.90
CA TYR A 255 -21.50 -28.48 21.96
C TYR A 255 -20.76 -27.48 22.85
N LEU A 256 -19.44 -27.33 22.72
CA LEU A 256 -18.64 -26.52 23.62
C LEU A 256 -18.06 -25.29 22.89
N LYS A 257 -18.08 -24.13 23.56
CA LYS A 257 -17.54 -22.86 23.06
C LYS A 257 -16.08 -22.72 23.50
N GLY A 258 -15.18 -22.26 22.61
CA GLY A 258 -13.82 -21.82 22.98
C GLY A 258 -12.65 -22.71 22.54
N ASN A 259 -12.79 -23.45 21.44
CA ASN A 259 -11.82 -24.39 20.88
C ASN A 259 -10.88 -23.70 19.88
N ASN A 260 -10.02 -22.81 20.37
CA ASN A 260 -9.12 -22.05 19.49
C ASN A 260 -7.98 -22.94 18.97
N GLY A 261 -7.64 -22.76 17.69
CA GLY A 261 -6.40 -23.31 17.15
C GLY A 261 -5.18 -22.65 17.81
N GLY A 262 -4.09 -23.39 17.93
CA GLY A 262 -2.83 -22.83 18.45
C GLY A 262 -2.16 -21.95 17.39
N ASP A 263 -1.39 -20.96 17.82
CA ASP A 263 -0.65 -20.10 16.91
C ASP A 263 0.56 -20.84 16.32
N GLY A 264 0.94 -20.49 15.09
CA GLY A 264 2.19 -20.91 14.49
C GLY A 264 3.39 -20.24 15.17
N GLY A 265 4.48 -20.97 15.33
CA GLY A 265 5.72 -20.43 15.89
C GLY A 265 6.52 -19.62 14.88
N ASP A 266 7.28 -18.65 15.38
CA ASP A 266 8.07 -17.75 14.56
C ASP A 266 9.30 -18.48 13.99
N ALA A 267 9.80 -18.07 12.82
CA ALA A 267 11.11 -18.57 12.39
C ALA A 267 12.22 -17.97 13.27
N MET A 268 12.11 -16.68 13.60
CA MET A 268 13.00 -15.98 14.51
C MET A 268 12.21 -15.04 15.42
N LYS A 269 12.32 -15.26 16.72
CA LYS A 269 11.77 -14.39 17.76
C LYS A 269 12.89 -13.77 18.57
N LEU A 270 13.12 -12.50 18.33
CA LEU A 270 14.28 -11.77 18.81
C LEU A 270 13.84 -10.56 19.67
N SER A 271 14.70 -10.07 20.58
CA SER A 271 14.42 -8.81 21.30
C SER A 271 15.33 -7.67 20.86
N GLN A 272 16.65 -7.85 20.87
CA GLN A 272 17.59 -6.83 20.44
C GLN A 272 18.75 -7.46 19.65
N VAL A 273 18.91 -7.06 18.40
CA VAL A 273 20.02 -7.52 17.55
C VAL A 273 20.73 -6.33 16.91
N GLY A 274 22.06 -6.34 16.84
CA GLY A 274 22.79 -5.36 16.03
C GLY A 274 22.52 -5.58 14.54
N ASP A 275 23.11 -6.63 13.97
CA ASP A 275 23.02 -6.95 12.55
C ASP A 275 22.39 -8.33 12.29
N ILE A 276 21.52 -8.40 11.27
CA ILE A 276 21.04 -9.65 10.67
C ILE A 276 21.43 -9.65 9.18
N ASP A 277 22.31 -10.56 8.79
CA ASP A 277 22.74 -10.74 7.40
C ASP A 277 22.20 -12.08 6.86
N ILE A 278 21.39 -12.03 5.81
CA ILE A 278 20.81 -13.19 5.10
C ILE A 278 21.26 -13.15 3.64
N SER A 279 21.94 -14.20 3.17
CA SER A 279 22.46 -14.25 1.81
C SER A 279 22.49 -15.66 1.25
N ASN A 280 22.43 -15.78 -0.07
CA ASN A 280 22.42 -17.00 -0.86
C ASN A 280 21.07 -17.73 -0.75
N LEU A 281 21.07 -19.06 -0.90
CA LEU A 281 19.87 -19.91 -0.94
C LEU A 281 19.27 -20.17 0.46
N VAL A 282 19.10 -19.11 1.24
CA VAL A 282 18.54 -19.18 2.60
C VAL A 282 17.01 -19.18 2.52
N GLN A 283 16.38 -20.11 3.24
CA GLN A 283 14.93 -20.22 3.41
C GLN A 283 14.53 -20.07 4.87
N LEU A 284 13.75 -19.04 5.20
CA LEU A 284 13.12 -18.91 6.52
C LEU A 284 11.61 -19.06 6.32
N ILE A 285 11.01 -19.99 7.04
CA ILE A 285 9.59 -20.32 6.95
C ILE A 285 9.04 -20.33 8.35
N SER A 286 8.05 -19.52 8.68
CA SER A 286 7.40 -19.61 9.99
C SER A 286 6.24 -20.61 9.99
N GLY A 287 5.75 -20.95 11.18
CA GLY A 287 4.70 -21.94 11.38
C GLY A 287 3.33 -21.44 10.96
N ALA A 288 2.52 -22.29 10.35
CA ALA A 288 1.11 -21.98 10.11
C ALA A 288 0.29 -22.07 11.41
N GLY A 289 -0.77 -21.27 11.51
CA GLY A 289 -1.73 -21.35 12.59
C GLY A 289 -2.56 -22.64 12.53
N GLY A 290 -2.91 -23.16 13.71
CA GLY A 290 -3.76 -24.32 13.87
C GLY A 290 -5.21 -24.02 13.54
N ASN A 291 -5.92 -25.01 12.98
CA ASN A 291 -7.35 -24.88 12.72
C ASN A 291 -8.15 -24.99 14.02
N SER A 292 -9.25 -24.24 14.11
CA SER A 292 -10.14 -24.27 15.27
C SER A 292 -11.27 -25.30 15.09
N GLY A 293 -11.88 -25.68 16.21
CA GLY A 293 -13.18 -26.36 16.21
C GLY A 293 -14.31 -25.39 15.88
N ASN A 294 -15.55 -25.88 15.96
CA ASN A 294 -16.73 -25.05 15.74
C ASN A 294 -16.76 -23.81 16.64
N ASN A 295 -17.20 -22.68 16.10
CA ASN A 295 -17.53 -21.46 16.86
C ASN A 295 -16.34 -20.89 17.64
N SER A 296 -15.14 -21.04 17.09
CA SER A 296 -13.88 -20.69 17.75
C SER A 296 -12.95 -19.99 16.77
N ASN A 297 -11.83 -19.44 17.25
CA ASN A 297 -10.90 -18.71 16.40
C ASN A 297 -9.79 -19.63 15.90
N GLY A 298 -9.48 -19.55 14.60
CA GLY A 298 -8.25 -20.12 14.06
C GLY A 298 -7.03 -19.50 14.74
N GLY A 299 -5.95 -20.26 14.88
CA GLY A 299 -4.67 -19.73 15.36
C GLY A 299 -4.03 -18.82 14.30
N ASN A 300 -3.25 -17.84 14.72
CA ASN A 300 -2.51 -16.98 13.81
C ASN A 300 -1.30 -17.72 13.21
N GLY A 301 -0.88 -17.33 12.02
CA GLY A 301 0.41 -17.74 11.48
C GLY A 301 1.55 -17.03 12.21
N GLY A 302 2.69 -17.72 12.34
CA GLY A 302 3.90 -17.14 12.95
C GLY A 302 4.57 -16.12 12.03
N ASP A 303 5.34 -15.20 12.61
CA ASP A 303 6.14 -14.23 11.86
C ASP A 303 7.48 -14.86 11.43
N VAL A 304 8.07 -14.39 10.33
CA VAL A 304 9.43 -14.85 9.97
C VAL A 304 10.47 -14.24 10.91
N ILE A 305 10.47 -12.92 11.08
CA ILE A 305 11.32 -12.22 12.05
C ILE A 305 10.46 -11.28 12.89
N LYS A 306 10.26 -11.65 14.15
CA LYS A 306 9.64 -10.80 15.17
C LYS A 306 10.73 -10.21 16.05
N LEU A 307 10.86 -8.89 16.10
CA LEU A 307 12.00 -8.25 16.78
C LEU A 307 11.69 -6.85 17.32
N HIS A 308 12.01 -6.57 18.58
CA HIS A 308 11.78 -5.25 19.16
C HIS A 308 12.76 -4.20 18.59
N LYS A 309 14.07 -4.46 18.58
CA LYS A 309 15.06 -3.51 18.00
C LYS A 309 16.12 -4.20 17.15
N VAL A 310 16.34 -3.67 15.94
CA VAL A 310 17.50 -4.00 15.10
C VAL A 310 18.23 -2.75 14.62
N ASP A 311 19.54 -2.81 14.48
CA ASP A 311 20.27 -1.74 13.82
C ASP A 311 20.24 -1.97 12.30
N ASN A 312 20.66 -3.15 11.80
CA ASN A 312 20.62 -3.45 10.36
C ASN A 312 20.06 -4.83 10.01
N ILE A 313 19.20 -4.89 8.99
CA ILE A 313 18.81 -6.13 8.30
C ILE A 313 19.30 -6.04 6.85
N ARG A 314 20.03 -7.06 6.37
CA ARG A 314 20.52 -7.17 4.99
C ARG A 314 20.10 -8.51 4.40
N ILE A 315 19.41 -8.48 3.26
CA ILE A 315 18.94 -9.67 2.54
C ILE A 315 19.32 -9.57 1.08
N SER A 316 19.94 -10.62 0.55
CA SER A 316 20.55 -10.64 -0.79
C SER A 316 20.59 -12.07 -1.38
N ASP A 317 21.05 -12.17 -2.62
CA ASP A 317 21.51 -13.42 -3.25
C ASP A 317 20.47 -14.58 -3.32
N SER A 318 19.21 -14.27 -3.60
CA SER A 318 18.12 -15.26 -3.78
C SER A 318 17.54 -15.88 -2.51
N ALA A 319 17.62 -15.17 -1.39
CA ALA A 319 16.95 -15.57 -0.16
C ALA A 319 15.42 -15.62 -0.34
N LYS A 320 14.77 -16.55 0.38
CA LYS A 320 13.31 -16.70 0.40
C LYS A 320 12.77 -16.74 1.82
N LEU A 321 11.91 -15.80 2.15
CA LEU A 321 11.25 -15.73 3.45
C LEU A 321 9.74 -15.91 3.25
N ILE A 322 9.12 -16.80 4.03
CA ILE A 322 7.69 -17.14 3.91
C ILE A 322 7.06 -17.15 5.30
N ALA A 323 6.07 -16.29 5.52
CA ALA A 323 5.36 -16.29 6.80
C ALA A 323 4.23 -17.33 6.83
N GLY A 324 3.78 -17.66 8.04
CA GLY A 324 2.78 -18.67 8.29
C GLY A 324 1.39 -18.18 7.92
N ASN A 325 0.57 -19.03 7.32
CA ASN A 325 -0.84 -18.71 7.10
C ASN A 325 -1.63 -18.81 8.41
N GLY A 326 -2.69 -18.02 8.53
CA GLY A 326 -3.67 -18.16 9.59
C GLY A 326 -4.47 -19.47 9.48
N GLY A 327 -4.81 -20.02 10.63
CA GLY A 327 -5.64 -21.20 10.78
C GLY A 327 -7.10 -20.93 10.41
N THR A 328 -7.76 -21.95 9.88
CA THR A 328 -9.18 -21.86 9.53
C THR A 328 -10.07 -22.10 10.76
N SER A 329 -11.17 -21.37 10.88
CA SER A 329 -12.27 -21.74 11.75
C SER A 329 -13.40 -22.37 10.96
N ASN A 330 -13.81 -23.57 11.37
CA ASN A 330 -15.04 -24.15 10.90
C ASN A 330 -16.19 -23.55 11.71
N SER A 331 -17.24 -23.06 11.05
CA SER A 331 -18.55 -22.86 11.66
C SER A 331 -19.57 -23.47 10.73
N HIS A 332 -20.50 -24.24 11.27
CA HIS A 332 -21.53 -24.89 10.46
C HIS A 332 -22.90 -24.22 10.57
N ILE A 333 -23.25 -23.52 11.65
CA ILE A 333 -24.57 -22.89 11.79
C ILE A 333 -24.48 -21.71 12.78
N GLY A 334 -24.50 -20.48 12.27
CA GLY A 334 -24.98 -19.28 13.00
C GLY A 334 -24.11 -18.74 14.13
N ASN A 335 -22.88 -19.23 14.31
CA ASN A 335 -21.96 -18.77 15.35
C ASN A 335 -20.63 -18.25 14.76
N VAL A 336 -20.14 -17.16 15.36
CA VAL A 336 -19.07 -16.28 14.85
C VAL A 336 -17.69 -16.79 15.31
N GLY A 337 -17.07 -17.70 14.55
CA GLY A 337 -15.65 -18.03 14.71
C GLY A 337 -14.81 -17.20 13.73
N ASN A 338 -13.73 -16.55 14.18
CA ASN A 338 -12.85 -15.78 13.28
C ASN A 338 -11.76 -16.68 12.68
N GLY A 339 -11.36 -16.43 11.45
CA GLY A 339 -10.12 -17.00 10.91
C GLY A 339 -8.92 -16.39 11.65
N GLY A 340 -7.84 -17.15 11.78
CA GLY A 340 -6.58 -16.62 12.31
C GLY A 340 -5.94 -15.67 11.30
N ASN A 341 -5.16 -14.70 11.76
CA ASN A 341 -4.42 -13.81 10.86
C ASN A 341 -3.20 -14.51 10.28
N GLY A 342 -2.78 -14.10 9.08
CA GLY A 342 -1.49 -14.48 8.53
C GLY A 342 -0.33 -13.80 9.26
N GLY A 343 0.82 -14.45 9.31
CA GLY A 343 2.03 -13.90 9.91
C GLY A 343 2.75 -12.91 9.00
N ASN A 344 3.54 -12.04 9.60
CA ASN A 344 4.34 -11.03 8.90
C ASN A 344 5.71 -11.58 8.50
N ILE A 345 6.37 -10.99 7.50
CA ILE A 345 7.80 -11.28 7.26
C ILE A 345 8.65 -10.60 8.34
N PHE A 346 8.49 -9.29 8.52
CA PHE A 346 9.10 -8.56 9.63
C PHE A 346 8.02 -7.88 10.46
N GLN A 347 8.02 -8.18 11.76
CA GLN A 347 7.28 -7.41 12.76
C GLN A 347 8.29 -6.76 13.70
N LEU A 348 8.52 -5.46 13.49
CA LEU A 348 9.58 -4.68 14.11
C LEU A 348 9.04 -3.49 14.87
N ASP A 349 9.55 -3.19 16.06
CA ASP A 349 9.25 -1.89 16.68
C ASP A 349 10.23 -0.83 16.17
N LYS A 350 11.53 -1.14 16.12
CA LYS A 350 12.55 -0.23 15.60
C LYS A 350 13.58 -0.93 14.70
N ALA A 351 13.89 -0.30 13.56
CA ALA A 351 14.97 -0.68 12.67
C ALA A 351 15.72 0.55 12.14
N ASP A 352 17.05 0.61 12.25
CA ASP A 352 17.77 1.74 11.64
C ASP A 352 17.85 1.55 10.11
N ASN A 353 18.28 0.38 9.62
CA ASN A 353 18.34 0.10 8.18
C ASN A 353 17.78 -1.29 7.80
N ILE A 354 16.91 -1.32 6.80
CA ILE A 354 16.47 -2.56 6.14
C ILE A 354 16.90 -2.50 4.68
N ARG A 355 17.71 -3.44 4.23
CA ARG A 355 18.17 -3.55 2.84
C ARG A 355 17.82 -4.91 2.25
N ILE A 356 17.09 -4.90 1.15
CA ILE A 356 16.68 -6.10 0.40
C ILE A 356 17.11 -5.91 -1.05
N SER A 357 17.93 -6.80 -1.59
CA SER A 357 18.48 -6.68 -2.95
C SER A 357 18.47 -8.00 -3.70
N ASP A 358 18.96 -7.94 -4.94
CA ASP A 358 19.15 -9.08 -5.84
C ASP A 358 17.84 -9.84 -6.12
N SER A 359 17.88 -11.18 -6.27
CA SER A 359 16.73 -12.03 -6.61
C SER A 359 15.93 -12.51 -5.40
N THR A 360 15.73 -11.65 -4.39
CA THR A 360 15.09 -12.02 -3.12
C THR A 360 13.56 -12.09 -3.21
N GLU A 361 12.93 -13.08 -2.57
CA GLU A 361 11.47 -13.24 -2.52
C GLU A 361 10.96 -13.29 -1.07
N LEU A 362 10.09 -12.35 -0.68
CA LEU A 362 9.44 -12.31 0.64
C LEU A 362 7.92 -12.45 0.49
N ILE A 363 7.30 -13.43 1.14
CA ILE A 363 5.87 -13.75 1.02
C ILE A 363 5.22 -13.84 2.40
N ALA A 364 4.45 -12.83 2.78
CA ALA A 364 3.72 -12.84 4.03
C ALA A 364 2.55 -13.84 4.01
N GLY A 365 2.05 -14.20 5.20
CA GLY A 365 1.06 -15.25 5.37
C GLY A 365 -0.33 -14.76 5.04
N SER A 366 -1.15 -15.58 4.41
CA SER A 366 -2.57 -15.26 4.18
C SER A 366 -3.41 -15.47 5.44
N GLY A 367 -4.48 -14.71 5.56
CA GLY A 367 -5.51 -14.90 6.57
C GLY A 367 -6.20 -16.25 6.44
N GLY A 368 -6.54 -16.83 7.59
CA GLY A 368 -7.33 -18.03 7.69
C GLY A 368 -8.80 -17.79 7.37
N LYS A 369 -9.47 -18.82 6.88
CA LYS A 369 -10.92 -18.76 6.61
C LYS A 369 -11.71 -18.72 7.91
N GLY A 370 -12.72 -17.86 7.97
CA GLY A 370 -13.58 -17.70 9.13
C GLY A 370 -15.00 -18.18 8.90
N GLY A 371 -15.63 -18.76 9.92
CA GLY A 371 -17.09 -18.90 9.94
C GLY A 371 -17.80 -17.55 10.08
N GLY A 372 -17.20 -16.63 10.86
CA GLY A 372 -17.74 -15.34 11.25
C GLY A 372 -17.00 -14.13 10.71
N ASN A 373 -15.68 -14.08 10.77
CA ASN A 373 -14.88 -13.10 10.04
C ASN A 373 -13.64 -13.79 9.48
N GLY A 374 -13.28 -13.50 8.24
CA GLY A 374 -11.98 -13.88 7.69
C GLY A 374 -10.84 -13.30 8.51
N GLY A 375 -9.74 -14.04 8.64
CA GLY A 375 -8.50 -13.48 9.20
C GLY A 375 -7.85 -12.50 8.24
N ASN A 376 -7.09 -11.53 8.75
CA ASN A 376 -6.36 -10.60 7.90
C ASN A 376 -5.08 -11.26 7.33
N GLY A 377 -4.65 -10.83 6.15
CA GLY A 377 -3.34 -11.14 5.64
C GLY A 377 -2.23 -10.45 6.43
N GLY A 378 -1.05 -11.06 6.48
CA GLY A 378 0.13 -10.49 7.12
C GLY A 378 0.85 -9.49 6.23
N ASP A 379 1.58 -8.57 6.86
CA ASP A 379 2.41 -7.57 6.19
C ASP A 379 3.80 -8.12 5.83
N VAL A 380 4.45 -7.56 4.80
CA VAL A 380 5.86 -7.90 4.55
C VAL A 380 6.75 -7.16 5.56
N ILE A 381 6.66 -5.84 5.66
CA ILE A 381 7.40 -5.04 6.63
C ILE A 381 6.39 -4.27 7.49
N GLN A 382 6.22 -4.67 8.75
CA GLN A 382 5.49 -3.90 9.75
C GLN A 382 6.49 -3.30 10.74
N LEU A 383 6.53 -1.97 10.83
CA LEU A 383 7.55 -1.24 11.59
C LEU A 383 6.96 -0.06 12.37
N GLN A 384 7.18 0.08 13.69
CA GLN A 384 6.75 1.31 14.37
C GLN A 384 7.62 2.50 13.92
N ALA A 385 8.94 2.41 14.03
CA ALA A 385 9.86 3.48 13.64
C ALA A 385 11.11 2.97 12.89
N GLY A 386 11.37 3.53 11.72
CA GLY A 386 12.54 3.24 10.88
C GLY A 386 13.36 4.46 10.50
N GLU A 387 14.65 4.27 10.23
CA GLU A 387 15.41 5.28 9.47
C GLU A 387 15.31 5.02 7.97
N ASN A 388 15.88 3.92 7.47
CA ASN A 388 15.99 3.70 6.03
C ASN A 388 15.51 2.30 5.58
N ILE A 389 14.67 2.27 4.54
CA ILE A 389 14.29 1.03 3.84
C ILE A 389 14.80 1.14 2.39
N THR A 390 15.61 0.19 1.96
CA THR A 390 16.16 0.12 0.60
C THR A 390 15.82 -1.22 -0.04
N ILE A 391 15.13 -1.17 -1.18
CA ILE A 391 14.77 -2.33 -1.99
C ILE A 391 15.33 -2.10 -3.40
N SER A 392 16.15 -3.00 -3.91
CA SER A 392 16.80 -2.83 -5.23
C SER A 392 16.78 -4.10 -6.06
N ASP A 393 17.15 -3.98 -7.33
CA ASP A 393 17.38 -5.12 -8.25
C ASP A 393 16.11 -5.94 -8.52
N SER A 394 16.13 -7.27 -8.43
CA SER A 394 15.01 -8.14 -8.84
C SER A 394 14.26 -8.72 -7.63
N VAL A 395 13.89 -7.84 -6.70
CA VAL A 395 13.20 -8.22 -5.45
C VAL A 395 11.70 -8.38 -5.68
N ARG A 396 11.10 -9.41 -5.08
CA ARG A 396 9.65 -9.61 -5.06
C ARG A 396 9.13 -9.65 -3.62
N LEU A 397 8.28 -8.69 -3.27
CA LEU A 397 7.60 -8.61 -1.98
C LEU A 397 6.11 -8.84 -2.18
N MET A 398 5.54 -9.81 -1.48
CA MET A 398 4.12 -10.15 -1.56
C MET A 398 3.51 -10.19 -0.17
N ALA A 399 2.54 -9.32 0.10
CA ALA A 399 1.79 -9.37 1.34
C ALA A 399 0.71 -10.46 1.29
N GLY A 400 0.21 -10.85 2.46
CA GLY A 400 -0.77 -11.91 2.61
C GLY A 400 -2.16 -11.48 2.15
N ASN A 401 -2.91 -12.38 1.52
CA ASN A 401 -4.32 -12.09 1.23
C ASN A 401 -5.17 -12.20 2.50
N GLY A 402 -6.30 -11.50 2.53
CA GLY A 402 -7.34 -11.74 3.51
C GLY A 402 -7.87 -13.18 3.42
N GLY A 403 -8.48 -13.62 4.52
CA GLY A 403 -9.17 -14.90 4.61
C GLY A 403 -10.65 -14.78 4.28
N TYR A 404 -11.20 -15.87 3.73
CA TYR A 404 -12.58 -15.91 3.27
C TYR A 404 -13.56 -16.11 4.43
N GLY A 405 -14.68 -15.39 4.41
CA GLY A 405 -15.82 -15.58 5.32
C GLY A 405 -16.84 -16.58 4.74
N ASN A 406 -17.13 -17.67 5.45
CA ASN A 406 -18.00 -18.75 4.97
C ASN A 406 -19.51 -18.49 5.11
N ASP A 407 -19.94 -17.63 6.05
CA ASP A 407 -21.35 -17.38 6.30
C ASP A 407 -21.79 -16.02 5.75
N GLY A 408 -23.00 -15.91 5.19
CA GLY A 408 -23.51 -14.67 4.58
C GLY A 408 -23.66 -13.46 5.50
N ARG A 409 -23.30 -13.59 6.79
CA ARG A 409 -23.21 -12.52 7.79
C ARG A 409 -21.77 -12.14 8.14
N SER A 410 -20.78 -12.78 7.52
CA SER A 410 -19.37 -12.64 7.89
C SER A 410 -18.69 -11.46 7.20
N ASN A 411 -17.67 -10.89 7.83
CA ASN A 411 -16.81 -9.95 7.13
C ASN A 411 -15.63 -10.69 6.48
N GLY A 412 -15.28 -10.32 5.25
CA GLY A 412 -14.04 -10.77 4.62
C GLY A 412 -12.82 -10.24 5.38
N GLY A 413 -11.73 -10.99 5.39
CA GLY A 413 -10.46 -10.52 5.93
C GLY A 413 -9.82 -9.47 5.03
N ASN A 414 -9.11 -8.51 5.61
CA ASN A 414 -8.35 -7.53 4.85
C ASN A 414 -7.05 -8.13 4.31
N GLY A 415 -6.60 -7.66 3.15
CA GLY A 415 -5.26 -7.93 2.66
C GLY A 415 -4.19 -7.23 3.50
N GLY A 416 -3.00 -7.84 3.57
CA GLY A 416 -1.84 -7.25 4.22
C GLY A 416 -1.14 -6.21 3.35
N ASN A 417 -0.36 -5.35 3.99
CA ASN A 417 0.43 -4.31 3.35
C ASN A 417 1.84 -4.82 3.01
N VAL A 418 2.50 -4.22 2.01
CA VAL A 418 3.94 -4.53 1.79
C VAL A 418 4.80 -3.80 2.81
N ILE A 419 4.62 -2.49 2.97
CA ILE A 419 5.30 -1.69 3.99
C ILE A 419 4.25 -0.92 4.79
N GLN A 420 4.15 -1.22 6.08
CA GLN A 420 3.32 -0.48 7.02
C GLN A 420 4.22 0.11 8.12
N SER A 421 4.18 1.44 8.31
CA SER A 421 4.94 2.06 9.40
C SER A 421 4.36 3.35 9.94
N GLN A 422 4.61 3.68 11.21
CA GLN A 422 4.29 5.01 11.72
C GLN A 422 5.27 6.05 11.17
N ARG A 423 6.57 5.76 11.22
CA ARG A 423 7.58 6.71 10.74
C ARG A 423 8.75 6.02 10.06
N VAL A 424 9.09 6.45 8.85
CA VAL A 424 10.34 6.06 8.17
C VAL A 424 11.02 7.31 7.62
N ASN A 425 12.31 7.52 7.88
CA ASN A 425 13.00 8.69 7.32
C ASN A 425 13.09 8.59 5.79
N THR A 426 13.63 7.49 5.24
CA THR A 426 13.82 7.31 3.81
C THR A 426 13.37 5.93 3.32
N ILE A 427 12.60 5.89 2.23
CA ILE A 427 12.34 4.67 1.46
C ILE A 427 12.92 4.83 0.06
N MET A 428 13.72 3.86 -0.38
CA MET A 428 14.27 3.79 -1.74
C MET A 428 13.88 2.45 -2.37
N VAL A 429 13.18 2.48 -3.50
CA VAL A 429 12.82 1.29 -4.28
C VAL A 429 13.35 1.47 -5.71
N SER A 430 14.20 0.57 -6.18
CA SER A 430 14.81 0.65 -7.51
C SER A 430 14.99 -0.73 -8.15
N GLY A 431 15.52 -0.75 -9.38
CA GLY A 431 15.62 -1.93 -10.22
C GLY A 431 14.28 -2.49 -10.68
N LEU A 432 14.24 -3.79 -10.92
CA LEU A 432 13.05 -4.54 -11.36
C LEU A 432 12.16 -4.99 -10.17
N ALA A 433 12.17 -4.27 -9.06
CA ALA A 433 11.46 -4.70 -7.87
C ALA A 433 9.94 -4.72 -8.07
N GLN A 434 9.29 -5.74 -7.53
CA GLN A 434 7.85 -5.94 -7.56
C GLN A 434 7.31 -6.03 -6.15
N LEU A 435 6.49 -5.06 -5.75
CA LEU A 435 5.84 -5.02 -4.45
C LEU A 435 4.33 -5.16 -4.67
N MET A 436 3.76 -6.23 -4.13
CA MET A 436 2.36 -6.60 -4.30
C MET A 436 1.68 -6.71 -2.95
N ALA A 437 0.71 -5.86 -2.68
CA ALA A 437 -0.09 -5.95 -1.47
C ALA A 437 -1.14 -7.07 -1.58
N GLY A 438 -1.67 -7.49 -0.44
CA GLY A 438 -2.63 -8.57 -0.35
C GLY A 438 -4.01 -8.13 -0.78
N ASN A 439 -4.76 -9.00 -1.44
CA ASN A 439 -6.16 -8.72 -1.76
C ASN A 439 -7.04 -8.92 -0.52
N GLY A 440 -8.10 -8.13 -0.41
CA GLY A 440 -9.21 -8.42 0.48
C GLY A 440 -9.97 -9.65 -0.02
N ASP A 441 -10.44 -10.50 0.89
CA ASP A 441 -11.15 -11.71 0.47
C ASP A 441 -12.66 -11.47 0.29
N TYR A 442 -13.24 -12.33 -0.53
CA TYR A 442 -14.66 -12.39 -0.82
C TYR A 442 -15.45 -12.86 0.41
N ASN A 443 -16.70 -12.40 0.51
CA ASN A 443 -17.71 -13.04 1.34
C ASN A 443 -18.64 -13.81 0.40
N GLY A 444 -18.64 -15.14 0.46
CA GLY A 444 -19.33 -15.92 -0.57
C GLY A 444 -20.54 -16.70 -0.08
N GLU A 445 -21.45 -16.86 -1.02
CA GLU A 445 -22.73 -17.54 -0.87
C GLU A 445 -22.57 -19.05 -1.00
N ARG A 446 -22.54 -19.78 0.11
CA ARG A 446 -23.00 -21.18 0.08
C ARG A 446 -24.19 -21.47 0.96
N SER A 447 -24.56 -20.59 1.88
CA SER A 447 -25.72 -20.80 2.75
C SER A 447 -26.94 -20.04 2.24
N ARG A 448 -27.93 -20.79 1.73
CA ARG A 448 -29.31 -20.32 1.42
C ARG A 448 -30.10 -19.97 2.70
N SER A 449 -29.49 -19.29 3.66
CA SER A 449 -30.15 -18.95 4.92
C SER A 449 -31.03 -17.71 4.74
N TYR A 450 -32.31 -17.88 5.02
CA TYR A 450 -33.34 -16.86 5.00
C TYR A 450 -33.00 -15.65 5.90
N ALA A 451 -33.12 -14.44 5.35
CA ALA A 451 -33.25 -13.16 6.07
C ALA A 451 -32.09 -12.69 6.99
N GLY A 452 -30.82 -12.77 6.55
CA GLY A 452 -29.69 -12.11 7.23
C GLY A 452 -29.28 -10.77 6.58
N ASN A 453 -28.81 -9.81 7.39
CA ASN A 453 -28.10 -8.63 6.89
C ASN A 453 -26.76 -9.07 6.26
N GLY A 454 -26.45 -8.65 5.03
CA GLY A 454 -25.19 -8.98 4.36
C GLY A 454 -23.96 -8.46 5.12
N GLY A 455 -22.89 -9.24 5.16
CA GLY A 455 -21.59 -8.82 5.69
C GLY A 455 -20.77 -7.97 4.72
N ASN A 456 -19.75 -7.26 5.22
CA ASN A 456 -18.85 -6.44 4.40
C ASN A 456 -17.68 -7.28 3.88
N ALA A 457 -17.28 -7.11 2.62
CA ALA A 457 -16.04 -7.71 2.15
C ALA A 457 -14.80 -7.01 2.74
N GLY A 458 -13.66 -7.71 2.72
CA GLY A 458 -12.40 -7.18 3.22
C GLY A 458 -11.79 -6.17 2.26
N ASN A 459 -11.05 -5.19 2.79
CA ASN A 459 -10.32 -4.23 1.98
C ASN A 459 -9.02 -4.85 1.43
N GLY A 460 -8.59 -4.39 0.26
CA GLY A 460 -7.25 -4.64 -0.23
C GLY A 460 -6.20 -3.93 0.60
N GLY A 461 -5.02 -4.52 0.72
CA GLY A 461 -3.87 -3.92 1.39
C GLY A 461 -3.16 -2.89 0.53
N ASP A 462 -2.43 -1.99 1.19
CA ASP A 462 -1.63 -0.95 0.55
C ASP A 462 -0.21 -1.45 0.27
N VAL A 463 0.44 -0.93 -0.77
CA VAL A 463 1.87 -1.29 -0.97
C VAL A 463 2.74 -0.55 0.02
N ILE A 464 2.57 0.76 0.16
CA ILE A 464 3.29 1.58 1.15
C ILE A 464 2.27 2.40 1.93
N GLN A 465 2.07 2.10 3.21
CA GLN A 465 1.20 2.84 4.12
C GLN A 465 2.03 3.41 5.27
N LEU A 466 2.19 4.74 5.33
CA LEU A 466 2.96 5.40 6.39
C LEU A 466 2.22 6.59 7.01
N GLN A 467 2.40 6.83 8.31
CA GLN A 467 1.96 8.12 8.87
C GLN A 467 2.94 9.23 8.48
N GLN A 468 4.25 8.97 8.55
CA GLN A 468 5.25 9.97 8.23
C GLN A 468 6.44 9.40 7.45
N ALA A 469 6.84 10.09 6.37
CA ALA A 469 8.15 9.88 5.75
C ALA A 469 8.82 11.17 5.26
N ASN A 470 10.15 11.29 5.38
CA ASN A 470 10.85 12.46 4.85
C ASN A 470 11.11 12.33 3.36
N VAL A 471 11.53 11.16 2.90
CA VAL A 471 11.88 10.92 1.50
C VAL A 471 11.38 9.55 1.04
N ILE A 472 10.67 9.50 -0.08
CA ILE A 472 10.37 8.26 -0.81
C ILE A 472 10.90 8.43 -2.23
N LYS A 473 11.75 7.50 -2.69
CA LYS A 473 12.29 7.48 -4.06
C LYS A 473 11.98 6.14 -4.69
N ILE A 474 11.34 6.18 -5.86
CA ILE A 474 11.01 4.98 -6.63
C ILE A 474 11.55 5.17 -8.05
N SER A 475 12.44 4.28 -8.51
CA SER A 475 13.11 4.39 -9.81
C SER A 475 13.21 3.05 -10.57
N ASP A 476 13.66 3.10 -11.82
CA ASP A 476 14.24 1.97 -12.57
C ASP A 476 13.34 0.76 -12.92
N SER A 477 12.08 0.98 -13.33
CA SER A 477 11.10 -0.07 -13.73
C SER A 477 10.43 -0.85 -12.60
N VAL A 478 10.39 -0.27 -11.40
CA VAL A 478 9.66 -0.82 -10.25
C VAL A 478 8.16 -0.95 -10.53
N GLN A 479 7.53 -1.99 -9.98
CA GLN A 479 6.08 -2.18 -9.97
C GLN A 479 5.55 -2.20 -8.54
N LEU A 480 4.66 -1.25 -8.21
CA LEU A 480 3.87 -1.26 -6.98
C LEU A 480 2.41 -1.59 -7.35
N ILE A 481 1.89 -2.69 -6.81
CA ILE A 481 0.54 -3.20 -7.11
C ILE A 481 -0.22 -3.35 -5.79
N ALA A 482 -1.17 -2.48 -5.54
CA ALA A 482 -2.00 -2.56 -4.35
C ALA A 482 -3.06 -3.67 -4.46
N GLY A 483 -3.57 -4.11 -3.32
CA GLY A 483 -4.52 -5.20 -3.23
C GLY A 483 -5.91 -4.79 -3.69
N ASP A 484 -6.59 -5.67 -4.41
CA ASP A 484 -8.00 -5.48 -4.76
C ASP A 484 -8.87 -5.68 -3.51
N GLY A 485 -9.96 -4.92 -3.39
CA GLY A 485 -11.00 -5.12 -2.38
C GLY A 485 -11.81 -6.39 -2.69
N GLY A 486 -12.25 -7.09 -1.66
CA GLY A 486 -13.08 -8.27 -1.82
C GLY A 486 -14.47 -7.91 -2.36
N SER A 487 -15.07 -8.77 -3.19
CA SER A 487 -16.48 -8.62 -3.57
C SER A 487 -17.40 -9.37 -2.61
N THR A 488 -18.63 -8.89 -2.48
CA THR A 488 -19.70 -9.62 -1.79
C THR A 488 -20.62 -10.27 -2.80
N ARG A 489 -21.02 -11.51 -2.55
CA ARG A 489 -22.17 -12.12 -3.21
C ARG A 489 -23.32 -12.14 -2.19
N GLY A 490 -24.41 -11.45 -2.51
CA GLY A 490 -25.55 -11.28 -1.62
C GLY A 490 -26.65 -12.27 -1.96
N SER A 491 -27.12 -12.99 -0.94
CA SER A 491 -28.30 -13.85 -1.06
C SER A 491 -29.45 -13.09 -1.71
N THR A 492 -30.15 -13.74 -2.64
CA THR A 492 -31.30 -13.16 -3.34
C THR A 492 -32.33 -12.56 -2.39
N ASN A 493 -32.43 -13.02 -1.14
CA ASN A 493 -33.48 -12.62 -0.20
C ASN A 493 -32.97 -11.74 0.97
N GLY A 494 -31.73 -11.25 0.95
CA GLY A 494 -31.13 -10.43 2.02
C GLY A 494 -30.83 -8.98 1.62
N ASN A 495 -30.50 -8.15 2.62
CA ASN A 495 -29.89 -6.83 2.38
C ASN A 495 -28.50 -7.01 1.75
N GLY A 496 -28.17 -6.23 0.72
CA GLY A 496 -26.86 -6.36 0.06
C GLY A 496 -25.70 -6.00 1.00
N GLY A 497 -24.64 -6.79 0.96
CA GLY A 497 -23.35 -6.48 1.59
C GLY A 497 -22.56 -5.46 0.76
N ASN A 498 -21.71 -4.67 1.44
CA ASN A 498 -20.85 -3.70 0.78
C ASN A 498 -19.56 -4.37 0.28
N GLY A 499 -19.12 -4.01 -0.92
CA GLY A 499 -17.80 -4.38 -1.43
C GLY A 499 -16.67 -3.74 -0.61
N GLY A 500 -15.52 -4.42 -0.54
CA GLY A 500 -14.33 -3.90 0.11
C GLY A 500 -13.65 -2.85 -0.74
N ASN A 501 -12.98 -1.89 -0.12
CA ASN A 501 -12.20 -0.89 -0.87
C ASN A 501 -10.92 -1.52 -1.41
N GLY A 502 -10.48 -1.08 -2.58
CA GLY A 502 -9.13 -1.37 -3.07
C GLY A 502 -8.07 -0.62 -2.26
N GLY A 503 -6.90 -1.22 -2.11
CA GLY A 503 -5.76 -0.59 -1.45
C GLY A 503 -5.07 0.45 -2.33
N ASP A 504 -4.32 1.33 -1.68
CA ASP A 504 -3.50 2.36 -2.30
C ASP A 504 -2.09 1.83 -2.64
N ALA A 505 -1.49 2.28 -3.74
CA ALA A 505 -0.08 1.93 -3.99
C ALA A 505 0.86 2.71 -3.06
N ILE A 506 0.53 3.96 -2.73
CA ILE A 506 1.22 4.75 -1.71
C ILE A 506 0.19 5.56 -0.94
N GLN A 507 0.05 5.34 0.36
CA GLN A 507 -0.80 6.12 1.28
C GLN A 507 0.06 6.75 2.37
N LEU A 508 -0.02 8.08 2.51
CA LEU A 508 0.79 8.85 3.46
C LEU A 508 -0.01 9.94 4.15
N ASP A 509 0.10 10.06 5.48
CA ASP A 509 -0.45 11.23 6.18
C ASP A 509 0.46 12.45 5.94
N GLN A 510 1.77 12.30 6.15
CA GLN A 510 2.76 13.37 5.96
C GLN A 510 4.00 12.86 5.24
N ALA A 511 4.23 13.30 4.00
CA ALA A 511 5.49 13.09 3.30
C ALA A 511 6.30 14.40 3.25
N GLY A 512 7.62 14.32 3.27
CA GLY A 512 8.49 15.42 2.86
C GLY A 512 8.54 15.49 1.33
N ILE A 513 9.19 14.52 0.70
CA ILE A 513 9.38 14.45 -0.75
C ILE A 513 9.15 13.01 -1.26
N ILE A 514 8.27 12.84 -2.25
CA ILE A 514 8.10 11.61 -3.03
C ILE A 514 8.66 11.88 -4.42
N THR A 515 9.64 11.10 -4.87
CA THR A 515 10.21 11.18 -6.23
C THR A 515 9.96 9.86 -6.94
N ILE A 516 9.31 9.91 -8.09
CA ILE A 516 9.09 8.75 -8.95
C ILE A 516 9.77 9.01 -10.28
N SER A 517 10.62 8.08 -10.72
CA SER A 517 11.38 8.23 -11.94
C SER A 517 11.55 6.93 -12.71
N ASP A 518 11.87 7.01 -14.01
CA ASP A 518 12.42 5.88 -14.76
C ASP A 518 11.52 4.63 -14.88
N SER A 519 10.38 4.76 -15.58
CA SER A 519 9.53 3.62 -15.97
C SER A 519 8.81 2.88 -14.85
N VAL A 520 8.48 3.58 -13.77
CA VAL A 520 7.77 3.01 -12.62
C VAL A 520 6.29 2.78 -12.95
N ARG A 521 5.74 1.68 -12.43
CA ARG A 521 4.32 1.34 -12.53
C ARG A 521 3.67 1.34 -11.15
N LEU A 522 2.76 2.27 -10.90
CA LEU A 522 1.95 2.35 -9.69
C LEU A 522 0.50 2.01 -10.04
N MET A 523 -0.01 0.92 -9.48
CA MET A 523 -1.36 0.44 -9.72
C MET A 523 -2.08 0.30 -8.38
N ALA A 524 -3.17 1.03 -8.23
CA ALA A 524 -4.06 0.86 -7.10
C ALA A 524 -4.90 -0.42 -7.21
N GLY A 525 -5.55 -0.80 -6.11
CA GLY A 525 -6.50 -1.89 -6.05
C GLY A 525 -7.88 -1.51 -6.60
N ASN A 526 -8.56 -2.46 -7.22
CA ASN A 526 -9.98 -2.31 -7.55
C ASN A 526 -10.82 -2.28 -6.28
N GLY A 527 -11.92 -1.52 -6.30
CA GLY A 527 -12.98 -1.70 -5.32
C GLY A 527 -13.75 -2.97 -5.65
N GLY A 528 -14.07 -3.76 -4.63
CA GLY A 528 -14.83 -4.99 -4.81
C GLY A 528 -16.32 -4.73 -5.07
N ASP A 529 -17.00 -5.71 -5.66
CA ASP A 529 -18.40 -5.57 -6.03
C ASP A 529 -19.32 -5.58 -4.80
N GLY A 530 -20.27 -4.65 -4.81
CA GLY A 530 -21.47 -4.72 -3.97
C GLY A 530 -22.44 -5.78 -4.49
N SER A 531 -23.27 -6.32 -3.62
CA SER A 531 -24.19 -7.40 -3.99
C SER A 531 -25.60 -6.93 -4.37
N ASN A 532 -26.20 -7.63 -5.35
CA ASN A 532 -27.55 -7.41 -5.88
C ASN A 532 -28.65 -8.15 -5.11
N GLY A 533 -28.77 -7.87 -3.81
CA GLY A 533 -29.91 -8.37 -3.02
C GLY A 533 -31.25 -7.77 -3.49
N ILE A 534 -32.37 -8.49 -3.32
CA ILE A 534 -33.73 -7.97 -3.60
C ILE A 534 -34.10 -6.81 -2.64
N GLY A 535 -33.38 -6.65 -1.51
CA GLY A 535 -33.50 -5.51 -0.60
C GLY A 535 -32.73 -4.26 -1.06
N ASN A 536 -32.41 -3.35 -0.13
CA ASN A 536 -31.51 -2.21 -0.44
C ASN A 536 -30.17 -2.78 -0.93
N GLY A 537 -29.80 -2.48 -2.18
CA GLY A 537 -28.56 -2.96 -2.78
C GLY A 537 -27.33 -2.53 -1.95
N GLY A 538 -26.34 -3.41 -1.85
CA GLY A 538 -25.08 -3.07 -1.20
C GLY A 538 -24.28 -2.10 -2.04
N ASN A 539 -23.51 -1.20 -1.41
CA ASN A 539 -22.67 -0.28 -2.16
C ASN A 539 -21.43 -1.02 -2.70
N GLY A 540 -21.00 -0.66 -3.92
CA GLY A 540 -19.69 -1.08 -4.41
C GLY A 540 -18.56 -0.50 -3.55
N GLY A 541 -17.46 -1.23 -3.42
CA GLY A 541 -16.26 -0.73 -2.79
C GLY A 541 -15.62 0.39 -3.62
N ASN A 542 -14.95 1.32 -2.96
CA ASN A 542 -14.18 2.35 -3.66
C ASN A 542 -12.90 1.75 -4.26
N GLY A 543 -12.51 2.18 -5.45
CA GLY A 543 -11.18 1.90 -5.96
C GLY A 543 -10.11 2.63 -5.15
N GLY A 544 -8.94 2.00 -4.99
CA GLY A 544 -7.80 2.61 -4.34
C GLY A 544 -7.13 3.68 -5.21
N ASN A 545 -6.34 4.54 -4.60
CA ASN A 545 -5.53 5.57 -5.24
C ASN A 545 -4.11 5.06 -5.52
N ALA A 546 -3.49 5.48 -6.62
CA ALA A 546 -2.10 5.11 -6.85
C ALA A 546 -1.16 5.88 -5.90
N ILE A 547 -1.46 7.15 -5.61
CA ILE A 547 -0.80 7.91 -4.55
C ILE A 547 -1.87 8.71 -3.78
N GLN A 548 -1.90 8.58 -2.46
CA GLN A 548 -2.68 9.41 -1.56
C GLN A 548 -1.76 10.09 -0.55
N VAL A 549 -1.83 11.42 -0.47
CA VAL A 549 -1.08 12.22 0.51
C VAL A 549 -2.03 13.20 1.21
N GLN A 550 -1.91 13.35 2.54
CA GLN A 550 -2.74 14.31 3.26
C GLN A 550 -2.09 15.69 3.28
N GLU A 551 -0.92 15.89 3.90
CA GLU A 551 -0.38 17.24 4.13
C GLU A 551 1.12 17.38 3.86
N LYS A 552 1.51 18.62 3.52
CA LYS A 552 2.92 19.10 3.42
C LYS A 552 3.82 18.26 2.51
N SER A 553 3.23 17.54 1.58
CA SER A 553 3.92 16.57 0.74
C SER A 553 4.31 17.15 -0.60
N LYS A 554 5.58 16.97 -0.99
CA LYS A 554 6.06 17.29 -2.33
C LYS A 554 6.17 16.03 -3.19
N ILE A 555 5.36 15.91 -4.23
CA ILE A 555 5.44 14.81 -5.21
C ILE A 555 6.17 15.32 -6.46
N ILE A 556 7.25 14.65 -6.85
CA ILE A 556 8.07 14.94 -8.03
C ILE A 556 7.99 13.74 -8.97
N LEU A 557 7.46 13.95 -10.18
CA LEU A 557 7.57 12.96 -11.26
C LEU A 557 8.67 13.40 -12.22
N ALA A 558 9.72 12.58 -12.32
CA ALA A 558 10.92 12.85 -13.09
C ALA A 558 11.21 11.69 -14.06
N ASN A 559 12.14 11.91 -14.98
CA ASN A 559 12.67 10.90 -15.90
C ASN A 559 11.68 10.13 -16.82
N LYS A 560 11.99 8.88 -17.22
CA LYS A 560 11.21 8.13 -18.25
C LYS A 560 9.75 7.93 -17.83
N GLY A 561 8.86 7.70 -18.82
CA GLY A 561 7.40 7.60 -18.62
C GLY A 561 7.02 6.61 -17.51
N SER A 562 6.40 7.12 -16.45
CA SER A 562 5.87 6.30 -15.35
C SER A 562 4.36 6.15 -15.51
N LEU A 563 3.87 4.92 -15.36
CA LEU A 563 2.45 4.61 -15.42
C LEU A 563 1.86 4.64 -14.01
N ILE A 564 1.10 5.67 -13.70
CA ILE A 564 0.39 5.85 -12.42
C ILE A 564 -1.11 5.76 -12.71
N TYR A 565 -1.77 4.76 -12.14
CA TYR A 565 -3.16 4.42 -12.46
C TYR A 565 -3.99 4.13 -11.21
N GLY A 566 -4.98 5.00 -10.95
CA GLY A 566 -6.06 4.71 -10.00
C GLY A 566 -7.06 3.73 -10.62
N ARG A 567 -7.65 2.86 -9.80
CA ARG A 567 -8.56 1.82 -10.29
C ARG A 567 -10.02 2.15 -10.03
N ARG A 568 -10.90 1.57 -10.84
CA ARG A 568 -12.34 1.77 -10.74
C ARG A 568 -12.88 1.00 -9.52
N GLY A 569 -13.79 1.62 -8.77
CA GLY A 569 -14.71 0.87 -7.93
C GLY A 569 -15.73 0.17 -8.83
N GLU A 570 -15.78 -1.15 -8.85
CA GLU A 570 -16.78 -1.84 -9.64
C GLU A 570 -18.17 -1.60 -9.00
N GLY A 571 -19.02 -0.88 -9.74
CA GLY A 571 -20.41 -0.67 -9.38
C GLY A 571 -21.20 -1.95 -9.61
N GLY A 572 -22.03 -2.34 -8.65
CA GLY A 572 -22.72 -3.65 -8.58
C GLY A 572 -23.72 -3.96 -9.71
N LEU A 573 -23.71 -3.24 -10.83
CA LEU A 573 -24.56 -3.55 -11.98
C LEU A 573 -24.02 -4.77 -12.74
N SER A 574 -24.30 -5.97 -12.22
CA SER A 574 -24.16 -7.18 -13.03
C SER A 574 -25.00 -7.01 -14.30
N LYS A 575 -24.36 -7.20 -15.46
CA LYS A 575 -24.99 -7.06 -16.79
C LYS A 575 -26.25 -7.92 -16.98
N ASP A 576 -26.48 -8.89 -16.09
CA ASP A 576 -27.59 -9.85 -16.15
C ASP A 576 -28.90 -9.35 -15.48
N SER A 577 -28.92 -8.16 -14.87
CA SER A 577 -30.12 -7.65 -14.18
C SER A 577 -31.08 -6.84 -15.06
N ILE A 578 -30.71 -6.54 -16.31
CA ILE A 578 -31.55 -5.73 -17.24
C ILE A 578 -32.93 -6.38 -17.50
N ASP A 579 -33.08 -7.70 -17.35
CA ASP A 579 -34.33 -8.41 -17.64
C ASP A 579 -35.22 -8.71 -16.42
N ARG A 580 -34.79 -8.39 -15.18
CA ARG A 580 -35.63 -8.60 -13.99
C ARG A 580 -36.02 -7.25 -13.40
N LYS A 581 -37.30 -6.89 -13.55
CA LYS A 581 -38.01 -5.79 -12.87
C LYS A 581 -38.01 -5.98 -11.34
N ALA A 582 -36.83 -5.97 -10.71
CA ALA A 582 -36.68 -6.07 -9.27
C ALA A 582 -36.91 -4.69 -8.65
N TYR A 583 -37.80 -4.64 -7.66
CA TYR A 583 -38.38 -3.44 -7.04
C TYR A 583 -37.45 -2.73 -6.03
N GLY A 584 -36.13 -2.77 -6.21
CA GLY A 584 -35.14 -2.17 -5.29
C GLY A 584 -34.35 -1.03 -5.92
N SER A 585 -34.00 0.00 -5.14
CA SER A 585 -33.05 1.03 -5.59
C SER A 585 -31.67 0.41 -5.83
N PRO A 586 -31.02 0.66 -6.98
CA PRO A 586 -29.66 0.22 -7.24
C PRO A 586 -28.73 0.68 -6.11
N GLY A 587 -27.81 -0.19 -5.66
CA GLY A 587 -26.72 0.22 -4.78
C GLY A 587 -25.91 1.33 -5.44
N LYS A 588 -25.30 2.23 -4.64
CA LYS A 588 -24.44 3.27 -5.22
C LYS A 588 -23.17 2.63 -5.78
N ASP A 589 -22.78 3.06 -6.98
CA ASP A 589 -21.51 2.69 -7.58
C ASP A 589 -20.37 3.16 -6.65
N GLY A 590 -19.37 2.29 -6.48
CA GLY A 590 -18.14 2.65 -5.79
C GLY A 590 -17.43 3.80 -6.52
N SER A 591 -16.79 4.70 -5.76
CA SER A 591 -16.04 5.80 -6.38
C SER A 591 -14.78 5.29 -7.08
N PHE A 592 -14.38 5.97 -8.15
CA PHE A 592 -13.11 5.71 -8.81
C PHE A 592 -11.96 6.19 -7.94
N GLY A 593 -10.93 5.36 -7.84
CA GLY A 593 -9.64 5.72 -7.30
C GLY A 593 -8.93 6.77 -8.15
N ALA A 594 -8.18 7.68 -7.52
CA ALA A 594 -7.40 8.68 -8.22
C ALA A 594 -6.02 8.16 -8.60
N ALA A 595 -5.39 8.71 -9.64
CA ALA A 595 -3.96 8.48 -9.87
C ALA A 595 -3.15 9.16 -8.76
N ILE A 596 -3.52 10.39 -8.39
CA ILE A 596 -2.95 11.11 -7.26
C ILE A 596 -4.09 11.81 -6.50
N ALA A 597 -4.21 11.55 -5.20
CA ALA A 597 -5.17 12.18 -4.30
C ALA A 597 -4.44 13.05 -3.27
N PHE A 598 -4.67 14.35 -3.32
CA PHE A 598 -4.30 15.27 -2.24
C PHE A 598 -5.50 15.43 -1.31
N THR A 599 -5.40 15.01 -0.05
CA THR A 599 -6.55 15.01 0.87
C THR A 599 -6.48 16.05 1.99
N GLY A 600 -5.40 16.83 2.03
CA GLY A 600 -5.19 17.97 2.92
C GLY A 600 -4.42 19.12 2.24
N SER A 601 -3.74 19.95 3.05
CA SER A 601 -3.20 21.25 2.65
C SER A 601 -1.68 21.29 2.47
N ASN A 602 -1.17 22.33 1.80
CA ASN A 602 0.26 22.61 1.61
C ASN A 602 1.06 21.53 0.85
N ASN A 603 0.39 20.78 -0.02
CA ASN A 603 1.05 19.83 -0.90
C ASN A 603 1.56 20.51 -2.16
N ILE A 604 2.68 20.01 -2.69
CA ILE A 604 3.31 20.49 -3.92
C ILE A 604 3.34 19.33 -4.91
N PHE A 605 2.79 19.53 -6.09
CA PHE A 605 2.97 18.61 -7.20
C PHE A 605 3.92 19.21 -8.24
N GLU A 606 5.05 18.55 -8.49
CA GLU A 606 6.06 18.97 -9.44
C GLU A 606 6.20 17.96 -10.58
N LEU A 607 5.98 18.45 -11.81
CA LEU A 607 6.20 17.70 -13.05
C LEU A 607 7.45 18.22 -13.74
N GLN A 608 8.48 17.39 -13.85
CA GLN A 608 9.77 17.78 -14.45
C GLN A 608 9.91 17.37 -15.93
N ARG A 609 8.84 16.87 -16.60
CA ARG A 609 8.85 16.42 -18.02
C ARG A 609 7.50 16.50 -18.75
N ASN A 610 7.55 16.39 -20.09
CA ASN A 610 6.43 16.15 -21.02
C ASN A 610 5.59 14.93 -20.61
N ILE A 611 4.33 15.14 -20.26
CA ILE A 611 3.29 14.10 -20.22
C ILE A 611 2.69 14.02 -21.63
N ALA A 612 3.09 13.02 -22.40
CA ALA A 612 2.34 12.69 -23.62
C ALA A 612 1.26 11.68 -23.26
N ALA A 613 0.02 12.10 -23.02
CA ALA A 613 -1.10 11.21 -23.27
C ALA A 613 -1.06 10.80 -24.74
N VAL A 614 -0.88 9.50 -24.99
CA VAL A 614 -1.12 8.91 -26.30
C VAL A 614 -2.63 8.86 -26.46
N THR A 615 -3.15 9.73 -27.32
CA THR A 615 -4.50 9.56 -27.85
C THR A 615 -4.51 8.24 -28.61
N TYR A 616 -5.28 7.28 -28.11
CA TYR A 616 -5.46 6.02 -28.82
C TYR A 616 -6.13 6.34 -30.16
N PRO A 617 -5.60 5.87 -31.29
CA PRO A 617 -6.36 5.85 -32.52
C PRO A 617 -7.67 5.14 -32.23
N GLU A 618 -8.79 5.77 -32.56
CA GLU A 618 -10.12 5.25 -32.29
C GLU A 618 -10.33 3.86 -32.91
N ASP A 619 -9.53 3.57 -33.93
CA ASP A 619 -9.36 2.26 -34.53
C ASP A 619 -8.87 1.21 -33.51
N ILE A 620 -7.84 1.46 -32.69
CA ILE A 620 -7.35 0.52 -31.68
C ILE A 620 -8.41 0.30 -30.58
N LYS A 621 -9.05 1.37 -30.08
CA LYS A 621 -10.15 1.27 -29.11
C LYS A 621 -11.30 0.43 -29.66
N ARG A 622 -11.77 0.72 -30.88
CA ARG A 622 -12.82 -0.05 -31.57
C ARG A 622 -12.39 -1.48 -31.86
N LEU A 623 -11.12 -1.73 -32.18
CA LEU A 623 -10.59 -3.06 -32.51
C LEU A 623 -10.48 -3.93 -31.26
N VAL A 624 -9.93 -3.39 -30.16
CA VAL A 624 -9.89 -4.03 -28.84
C VAL A 624 -11.31 -4.27 -28.31
N TYR A 625 -12.22 -3.29 -28.43
CA TYR A 625 -13.61 -3.44 -28.03
C TYR A 625 -14.36 -4.48 -28.86
N LYS A 626 -14.15 -4.52 -30.18
CA LYS A 626 -14.68 -5.57 -31.07
C LYS A 626 -14.18 -6.96 -30.67
N PHE A 627 -12.92 -7.07 -30.27
CA PHE A 627 -12.32 -8.33 -29.85
C PHE A 627 -12.78 -8.78 -28.46
N LEU A 628 -13.02 -7.83 -27.54
CA LEU A 628 -13.42 -8.10 -26.15
C LEU A 628 -14.93 -8.32 -25.97
N TYR A 629 -15.79 -7.68 -26.77
CA TYR A 629 -17.24 -7.66 -26.53
C TYR A 629 -18.11 -8.32 -27.61
N ARG A 630 -17.58 -8.66 -28.80
CA ARG A 630 -18.30 -9.57 -29.67
C ARG A 630 -17.97 -11.00 -29.25
N ASN A 631 -19.00 -11.74 -28.82
CA ASN A 631 -18.92 -13.16 -28.56
C ASN A 631 -18.06 -13.87 -29.62
N ALA A 632 -17.08 -14.65 -29.16
CA ALA A 632 -16.16 -15.50 -29.94
C ALA A 632 -16.86 -16.54 -30.86
N VAL A 633 -18.19 -16.47 -30.97
CA VAL A 633 -19.07 -17.46 -31.60
C VAL A 633 -19.24 -17.21 -33.11
N ILE A 634 -18.78 -16.07 -33.66
CA ILE A 634 -19.05 -15.70 -35.07
C ILE A 634 -17.79 -15.27 -35.84
N TRP A 635 -16.64 -15.87 -35.54
CA TRP A 635 -15.44 -15.66 -36.36
C TRP A 635 -15.00 -17.02 -36.89
N ASP A 636 -15.02 -17.18 -38.21
CA ASP A 636 -14.31 -18.32 -38.79
C ASP A 636 -12.80 -18.16 -38.51
N LYS A 637 -12.12 -19.31 -38.42
CA LYS A 637 -10.71 -19.43 -38.05
C LYS A 637 -9.77 -18.52 -38.86
N ALA A 638 -10.07 -18.30 -40.15
CA ALA A 638 -9.23 -17.48 -41.03
C ALA A 638 -9.45 -15.99 -40.77
N SER A 639 -10.71 -15.56 -40.63
CA SER A 639 -11.06 -14.18 -40.27
C SER A 639 -10.48 -13.78 -38.91
N PHE A 640 -10.51 -14.71 -37.94
CA PHE A 640 -9.92 -14.51 -36.63
C PHE A 640 -8.40 -14.28 -36.68
N LYS A 641 -7.67 -15.17 -37.36
CA LYS A 641 -6.20 -15.04 -37.50
C LYS A 641 -5.80 -13.76 -38.22
N ASN A 642 -6.52 -13.41 -39.27
CA ASN A 642 -6.22 -12.22 -40.06
C ASN A 642 -6.38 -10.94 -39.21
N GLU A 643 -7.43 -10.88 -38.38
CA GLU A 643 -7.65 -9.72 -37.52
C GLU A 643 -6.73 -9.69 -36.30
N LEU A 644 -6.41 -10.85 -35.73
CA LEU A 644 -5.40 -10.95 -34.68
C LEU A 644 -4.02 -10.50 -35.19
N THR A 645 -3.64 -10.88 -36.42
CA THR A 645 -2.39 -10.45 -37.04
C THR A 645 -2.34 -8.94 -37.22
N LYS A 646 -3.44 -8.32 -37.65
CA LYS A 646 -3.54 -6.85 -37.74
C LYS A 646 -3.42 -6.18 -36.37
N ILE A 647 -4.06 -6.73 -35.34
CA ILE A 647 -3.97 -6.20 -33.97
C ILE A 647 -2.52 -6.27 -33.48
N LEU A 648 -1.86 -7.42 -33.64
CA LEU A 648 -0.48 -7.62 -33.23
C LEU A 648 0.48 -6.66 -33.94
N ALA A 649 0.34 -6.51 -35.27
CA ALA A 649 1.15 -5.57 -36.03
C ALA A 649 0.95 -4.12 -35.55
N THR A 650 -0.28 -3.76 -35.15
CA THR A 650 -0.61 -2.43 -34.63
C THR A 650 0.05 -2.13 -33.29
N VAL A 651 0.29 -3.15 -32.45
CA VAL A 651 1.03 -3.02 -31.18
C VAL A 651 2.51 -3.38 -31.31
N GLY A 652 3.04 -3.47 -32.54
CA GLY A 652 4.45 -3.74 -32.81
C GLY A 652 4.89 -5.19 -32.58
N ILE A 653 3.96 -6.13 -32.48
CA ILE A 653 4.25 -7.56 -32.42
C ILE A 653 4.18 -8.14 -33.84
N ASN A 654 5.33 -8.56 -34.36
CA ASN A 654 5.42 -9.15 -35.70
C ASN A 654 5.11 -10.65 -35.73
N ASP A 655 5.17 -11.33 -34.58
CA ASP A 655 4.89 -12.76 -34.50
C ASP A 655 4.34 -13.14 -33.13
N MET A 656 3.27 -13.94 -33.10
CA MET A 656 2.69 -14.44 -31.86
C MET A 656 3.37 -15.75 -31.49
N ASN A 657 4.25 -15.72 -30.49
CA ASN A 657 4.83 -16.93 -29.89
C ASN A 657 3.79 -17.66 -29.00
N LEU A 658 2.58 -17.88 -29.50
CA LEU A 658 1.53 -18.62 -28.84
C LEU A 658 1.04 -19.73 -29.79
N PRO A 659 1.19 -21.02 -29.42
CA PRO A 659 0.71 -22.13 -30.23
C PRO A 659 -0.79 -22.01 -30.49
N GLU A 660 -1.25 -22.47 -31.64
CA GLU A 660 -2.67 -22.36 -31.99
C GLU A 660 -3.59 -23.11 -31.02
N SER A 661 -3.13 -24.23 -30.48
CA SER A 661 -3.80 -25.01 -29.43
C SER A 661 -4.00 -24.26 -28.12
N ASP A 662 -3.23 -23.19 -27.88
CA ASP A 662 -3.30 -22.43 -26.65
C ASP A 662 -4.44 -21.40 -26.65
N TYR A 663 -5.01 -21.12 -27.83
CA TYR A 663 -6.07 -20.13 -27.96
C TYR A 663 -7.25 -20.52 -28.84
N LEU A 664 -7.14 -21.60 -29.61
CA LEU A 664 -8.24 -22.20 -30.35
C LEU A 664 -8.45 -23.66 -29.92
N ASP A 665 -9.71 -24.06 -29.75
CA ASP A 665 -10.15 -25.44 -29.64
C ASP A 665 -11.23 -25.71 -30.71
N GLU A 666 -11.03 -26.77 -31.50
CA GLU A 666 -11.86 -27.11 -32.67
C GLU A 666 -12.10 -25.94 -33.66
N GLY A 667 -11.19 -24.96 -33.71
CA GLY A 667 -11.31 -23.77 -34.56
C GLY A 667 -12.10 -22.61 -33.94
N PHE A 668 -12.57 -22.75 -32.72
CA PHE A 668 -13.20 -21.69 -31.92
C PHE A 668 -12.24 -21.15 -30.86
N MET A 669 -12.32 -19.86 -30.56
CA MET A 669 -11.52 -19.27 -29.48
C MET A 669 -12.02 -19.76 -28.12
N THR A 670 -11.08 -20.28 -27.31
CA THR A 670 -11.36 -20.60 -25.91
C THR A 670 -11.29 -19.35 -25.04
N VAL A 671 -12.00 -19.35 -23.91
CA VAL A 671 -11.94 -18.25 -22.93
C VAL A 671 -10.50 -18.03 -22.45
N ASP A 672 -9.78 -19.10 -22.14
CA ASP A 672 -8.35 -19.05 -21.76
C ASP A 672 -7.47 -18.49 -22.89
N GLY A 673 -7.78 -18.86 -24.13
CA GLY A 673 -7.16 -18.32 -25.33
C GLY A 673 -7.34 -16.81 -25.46
N ALA A 674 -8.57 -16.34 -25.29
CA ALA A 674 -8.90 -14.92 -25.30
C ALA A 674 -8.12 -14.16 -24.23
N ILE A 675 -7.99 -14.74 -23.02
CA ILE A 675 -7.23 -14.16 -21.90
C ILE A 675 -5.73 -14.10 -22.22
N LYS A 676 -5.14 -15.18 -22.74
CA LYS A 676 -3.71 -15.20 -23.12
C LYS A 676 -3.39 -14.19 -24.22
N ILE A 677 -4.23 -14.13 -25.26
CA ILE A 677 -4.11 -13.16 -26.34
C ILE A 677 -4.27 -11.72 -25.82
N LYS A 678 -5.28 -11.48 -24.98
CA LYS A 678 -5.49 -10.20 -24.31
C LYS A 678 -4.24 -9.79 -23.54
N LYS A 679 -3.65 -10.70 -22.78
CA LYS A 679 -2.42 -10.45 -22.03
C LYS A 679 -1.25 -10.08 -22.95
N ILE A 680 -1.02 -10.83 -24.03
CA ILE A 680 0.05 -10.52 -25.00
C ILE A 680 -0.13 -9.12 -25.61
N ILE A 681 -1.34 -8.80 -26.08
CA ILE A 681 -1.64 -7.52 -26.71
C ILE A 681 -1.52 -6.39 -25.68
N PHE A 682 -2.12 -6.53 -24.50
CA PHE A 682 -2.07 -5.49 -23.46
C PHE A 682 -0.67 -5.32 -22.86
N ASP A 683 0.12 -6.39 -22.70
CA ASP A 683 1.47 -6.28 -22.15
C ASP A 683 2.39 -5.56 -23.15
N ALA A 684 2.34 -5.91 -24.45
CA ALA A 684 3.10 -5.19 -25.48
C ALA A 684 2.61 -3.75 -25.69
N PHE A 685 1.29 -3.55 -25.65
CA PHE A 685 0.65 -2.23 -25.71
C PHE A 685 1.05 -1.36 -24.51
N HIS A 686 0.92 -1.85 -23.28
CA HIS A 686 1.37 -1.14 -22.08
C HIS A 686 2.88 -0.87 -22.11
N LYS A 687 3.68 -1.78 -22.68
CA LYS A 687 5.12 -1.60 -22.85
C LYS A 687 5.44 -0.47 -23.83
N SER A 688 4.84 -0.46 -25.03
CA SER A 688 5.05 0.61 -26.02
C SER A 688 4.52 1.98 -25.53
N ILE A 689 3.47 1.96 -24.72
CA ILE A 689 2.90 3.14 -24.04
C ILE A 689 3.78 3.62 -22.89
N SER A 690 4.36 2.74 -22.08
CA SER A 690 5.23 3.14 -20.96
C SER A 690 6.49 3.89 -21.42
N GLU A 691 6.93 3.66 -22.66
CA GLU A 691 8.05 4.40 -23.26
C GLU A 691 7.68 5.84 -23.66
N THR A 692 6.38 6.17 -23.75
CA THR A 692 5.87 7.45 -24.26
C THR A 692 4.89 8.20 -23.35
N VAL A 693 4.28 7.57 -22.34
CA VAL A 693 3.16 8.15 -21.58
C VAL A 693 3.51 8.58 -20.15
N GLY A 694 3.04 9.78 -19.77
CA GLY A 694 2.93 10.23 -18.38
C GLY A 694 1.50 10.05 -17.85
N ILE A 695 1.36 9.94 -16.52
CA ILE A 695 0.13 9.79 -15.69
C ILE A 695 -1.15 9.45 -16.49
N ILE A 696 -1.62 8.21 -16.38
CA ILE A 696 -2.93 7.80 -16.92
C ILE A 696 -3.94 7.83 -15.77
N GLY A 697 -4.58 8.97 -15.55
CA GLY A 697 -5.67 9.13 -14.58
C GLY A 697 -5.78 10.55 -14.01
N ASN A 698 -6.83 10.78 -13.23
CA ASN A 698 -7.11 12.11 -12.67
C ASN A 698 -6.22 12.40 -11.45
N VAL A 699 -5.71 13.63 -11.36
CA VAL A 699 -5.17 14.22 -10.13
C VAL A 699 -6.33 14.92 -9.43
N VAL A 700 -6.68 14.49 -8.22
CA VAL A 700 -7.87 14.98 -7.50
C VAL A 700 -7.46 15.59 -6.16
N MET A 701 -7.94 16.80 -5.88
CA MET A 701 -7.91 17.35 -4.53
C MET A 701 -9.19 16.91 -3.82
N LYS A 702 -9.10 15.90 -2.95
CA LYS A 702 -10.24 15.40 -2.16
C LYS A 702 -10.25 16.07 -0.78
N SER A 703 -11.41 16.13 -0.17
CA SER A 703 -11.53 16.34 1.27
C SER A 703 -11.60 14.97 1.96
N ASN A 704 -11.02 14.85 3.15
CA ASN A 704 -11.17 13.66 4.01
C ASN A 704 -12.62 13.39 4.44
N ASN A 705 -13.52 14.39 4.37
CA ASN A 705 -14.94 14.26 4.69
C ASN A 705 -15.79 14.38 3.42
N SER A 706 -16.67 13.42 3.20
CA SER A 706 -17.65 13.39 2.10
C SER A 706 -18.74 14.48 2.18
N GLU A 707 -18.77 15.24 3.28
CA GLU A 707 -19.75 16.32 3.54
C GLU A 707 -19.15 17.72 3.39
N VAL A 708 -17.89 17.83 2.95
CA VAL A 708 -17.22 19.13 2.87
C VAL A 708 -17.80 19.98 1.77
N SER A 709 -18.15 21.20 2.16
CA SER A 709 -18.77 22.18 1.28
C SER A 709 -17.81 22.56 0.15
N PHE A 710 -18.37 22.94 -0.99
CA PHE A 710 -17.58 23.44 -2.13
C PHE A 710 -16.64 24.59 -1.74
N ASP A 711 -17.01 25.41 -0.75
CA ASP A 711 -16.17 26.53 -0.28
C ASP A 711 -14.99 26.09 0.59
N GLU A 712 -15.11 24.99 1.33
CA GLU A 712 -13.99 24.37 2.03
C GLU A 712 -13.03 23.69 1.05
N LEU A 713 -13.54 23.00 0.02
CA LEU A 713 -12.72 22.49 -1.11
C LEU A 713 -11.94 23.61 -1.81
N LYS A 714 -12.57 24.78 -2.03
CA LYS A 714 -11.88 25.99 -2.51
C LYS A 714 -10.78 26.44 -1.56
N ASN A 715 -10.99 26.37 -0.25
CA ASN A 715 -9.98 26.75 0.72
C ASN A 715 -8.79 25.78 0.74
N PHE A 716 -9.03 24.47 0.55
CA PHE A 716 -7.96 23.48 0.37
C PHE A 716 -7.15 23.75 -0.89
N ALA A 717 -7.80 23.93 -2.04
CA ALA A 717 -7.15 24.23 -3.31
C ALA A 717 -6.27 25.50 -3.27
N LYS A 718 -6.67 26.51 -2.48
CA LYS A 718 -5.89 27.75 -2.27
C LYS A 718 -4.52 27.53 -1.60
N THR A 719 -4.28 26.39 -0.97
CA THR A 719 -3.04 26.11 -0.21
C THR A 719 -2.11 25.10 -0.90
N ASN A 720 -2.56 24.40 -1.94
CA ASN A 720 -1.79 23.42 -2.68
C ASN A 720 -1.19 24.06 -3.95
N THR A 721 0.03 23.68 -4.33
CA THR A 721 0.78 24.28 -5.46
C THR A 721 1.03 23.28 -6.58
N LEU A 722 0.74 23.67 -7.83
CA LEU A 722 1.13 22.93 -9.03
C LEU A 722 2.33 23.61 -9.68
N VAL A 723 3.48 22.93 -9.66
CA VAL A 723 4.72 23.37 -10.32
C VAL A 723 4.90 22.54 -11.58
N LEU A 724 4.92 23.20 -12.73
CA LEU A 724 5.31 22.58 -13.99
C LEU A 724 6.73 23.09 -14.29
N GLY A 725 7.59 22.25 -14.83
CA GLY A 725 9.00 22.59 -15.05
C GLY A 725 9.56 21.89 -16.28
N GLY A 726 10.39 22.62 -17.03
CA GLY A 726 10.99 22.14 -18.27
C GLY A 726 10.03 22.13 -19.47
N ASP A 727 10.40 21.38 -20.52
CA ASP A 727 9.52 21.08 -21.67
C ASP A 727 8.41 20.11 -21.21
N ALA A 728 7.43 20.58 -20.42
CA ALA A 728 6.32 19.77 -19.93
C ALA A 728 5.03 20.07 -20.70
N SER A 729 4.70 19.25 -21.68
CA SER A 729 3.42 19.20 -22.39
C SER A 729 2.41 18.47 -21.49
N LEU A 730 1.27 19.09 -21.22
CA LEU A 730 0.12 18.47 -20.59
C LEU A 730 -0.79 17.95 -21.70
N SER A 731 -0.74 16.66 -22.04
CA SER A 731 -1.84 16.02 -22.77
C SER A 731 -2.54 15.00 -21.87
N GLY A 732 -3.88 14.98 -21.89
CA GLY A 732 -4.71 13.98 -21.21
C GLY A 732 -4.94 14.16 -19.70
N LEU A 733 -4.47 15.24 -19.07
CA LEU A 733 -4.88 15.62 -17.72
C LEU A 733 -6.11 16.55 -17.80
N SER A 734 -7.25 16.12 -17.26
CA SER A 734 -8.35 17.04 -16.98
C SER A 734 -8.19 17.59 -15.56
N PHE A 735 -7.94 18.89 -15.46
CA PHE A 735 -8.14 19.61 -14.20
C PHE A 735 -9.57 20.13 -14.20
N ASP A 736 -10.32 19.91 -13.13
CA ASP A 736 -11.58 20.62 -12.92
C ASP A 736 -11.26 22.06 -12.51
N LEU A 737 -11.06 22.90 -13.53
CA LEU A 737 -10.69 24.31 -13.39
C LEU A 737 -11.92 25.22 -13.26
N ASP A 738 -13.12 24.69 -13.02
CA ASP A 738 -14.30 25.53 -12.68
C ASP A 738 -14.05 26.38 -11.40
N LEU A 739 -12.95 26.11 -10.69
CA LEU A 739 -12.37 26.94 -9.63
C LEU A 739 -11.71 28.27 -10.08
N LEU A 740 -11.36 28.44 -11.36
CA LEU A 740 -10.51 29.55 -11.84
C LEU A 740 -11.12 30.38 -12.99
N GLY A 741 -12.17 29.87 -13.65
CA GLY A 741 -12.83 30.53 -14.78
C GLY A 741 -13.47 29.48 -15.69
N LYS A 742 -14.54 29.85 -16.40
CA LYS A 742 -15.19 28.94 -17.34
C LYS A 742 -14.30 28.84 -18.58
N VAL A 743 -13.86 27.64 -18.93
CA VAL A 743 -13.19 27.36 -20.21
C VAL A 743 -14.25 26.89 -21.19
N GLU A 744 -14.58 27.69 -22.20
CA GLU A 744 -15.50 27.29 -23.27
C GLU A 744 -14.73 26.70 -24.46
N PRO A 745 -15.02 25.44 -24.86
CA PRO A 745 -14.46 24.85 -26.08
C PRO A 745 -14.94 25.55 -27.36
N ALA A 746 -14.19 25.48 -28.47
CA ALA A 746 -14.57 25.99 -29.80
C ALA A 746 -15.97 25.54 -30.24
N GLU A 747 -16.84 26.49 -30.61
CA GLU A 747 -18.25 26.25 -30.99
C GLU A 747 -18.43 25.35 -32.23
N ASN A 748 -17.36 25.03 -32.96
CA ASN A 748 -17.38 24.18 -34.16
C ASN A 748 -16.73 22.80 -33.95
N LEU A 749 -16.53 22.36 -32.71
CA LEU A 749 -16.14 20.99 -32.43
C LEU A 749 -17.38 20.12 -32.30
N ASP A 750 -17.66 19.34 -33.34
CA ASP A 750 -18.56 18.19 -33.26
C ASP A 750 -18.24 17.43 -31.97
N ARG A 751 -19.26 17.09 -31.18
CA ARG A 751 -19.11 16.43 -29.86
C ARG A 751 -18.34 15.11 -29.91
N ASP A 752 -18.10 14.58 -31.11
CA ASP A 752 -17.31 13.38 -31.41
C ASP A 752 -15.80 13.66 -31.62
N GLY A 753 -15.34 14.92 -31.57
CA GLY A 753 -13.97 15.34 -31.91
C GLY A 753 -13.13 15.92 -30.77
N ILE A 754 -13.64 15.98 -29.54
CA ILE A 754 -12.93 16.53 -28.37
C ILE A 754 -11.73 15.65 -27.96
N ASP A 755 -11.70 14.38 -28.36
CA ASP A 755 -10.68 13.41 -27.94
C ASP A 755 -9.30 13.58 -28.58
N ALA A 756 -9.07 14.52 -29.51
CA ALA A 756 -7.84 14.54 -30.34
C ALA A 756 -6.94 15.78 -30.26
N LYS A 757 -7.26 16.82 -29.46
CA LYS A 757 -6.36 17.98 -29.30
C LYS A 757 -5.93 18.17 -27.84
N PRO A 758 -4.61 18.12 -27.54
CA PRO A 758 -4.11 18.17 -26.17
C PRO A 758 -4.33 19.56 -25.52
N LEU A 759 -4.84 19.56 -24.28
CA LEU A 759 -4.96 20.74 -23.41
C LEU A 759 -3.60 21.17 -22.84
N ARG A 760 -2.80 21.87 -23.63
CA ARG A 760 -1.53 22.51 -23.22
C ARG A 760 -1.80 23.86 -22.57
N ALA A 761 -2.08 23.88 -21.27
CA ALA A 761 -2.24 25.12 -20.53
C ALA A 761 -1.37 25.14 -19.26
N PHE A 762 -0.42 26.08 -19.28
CA PHE A 762 0.43 26.59 -18.21
C PHE A 762 1.72 25.82 -17.92
N GLY A 763 2.78 26.58 -17.60
CA GLY A 763 4.13 26.12 -17.26
C GLY A 763 4.50 26.33 -15.79
N LYS A 764 3.72 27.06 -14.97
CA LYS A 764 3.77 27.10 -13.49
C LYS A 764 2.58 27.93 -13.02
N PHE A 765 1.88 27.48 -11.98
CA PHE A 765 0.77 28.23 -11.37
C PHE A 765 1.03 28.38 -9.87
N GLU A 766 1.52 29.54 -9.45
CA GLU A 766 1.92 29.79 -8.06
C GLU A 766 1.05 30.87 -7.44
N LYS A 767 0.50 30.62 -6.25
CA LYS A 767 -0.26 31.64 -5.51
C LYS A 767 0.68 32.44 -4.62
N GLN A 768 0.79 33.74 -4.87
CA GLN A 768 1.56 34.69 -4.06
C GLN A 768 0.58 35.42 -3.12
N GLY A 769 0.54 35.01 -1.84
CA GLY A 769 -0.32 35.62 -0.83
C GLY A 769 -1.82 35.28 -0.95
N SER A 770 -2.70 36.13 -0.44
CA SER A 770 -4.13 35.82 -0.29
C SER A 770 -4.94 35.83 -1.59
N SER A 771 -4.52 36.62 -2.59
CA SER A 771 -5.34 36.95 -3.77
C SER A 771 -4.60 37.10 -5.10
N THR A 772 -3.29 36.81 -5.15
CA THR A 772 -2.48 36.94 -6.39
C THR A 772 -2.04 35.59 -6.89
N TRP A 773 -2.18 35.37 -8.20
CA TRP A 773 -1.75 34.17 -8.90
C TRP A 773 -0.71 34.56 -9.96
N GLN A 774 0.42 33.87 -9.98
CA GLN A 774 1.46 34.03 -10.98
C GLN A 774 1.37 32.92 -12.03
N LEU A 775 1.32 33.32 -13.29
CA LEU A 775 1.24 32.45 -14.46
C LEU A 775 2.58 32.44 -15.21
N THR A 776 3.09 31.26 -15.57
CA THR A 776 4.23 31.13 -16.50
C THR A 776 3.91 30.15 -17.64
N GLY A 777 4.64 30.20 -18.76
CA GLY A 777 4.56 29.24 -19.86
C GLY A 777 3.88 29.73 -21.15
N THR A 778 3.71 28.82 -22.12
CA THR A 778 3.03 29.07 -23.41
C THR A 778 1.69 28.34 -23.46
N LEU A 779 0.65 29.01 -23.95
CA LEU A 779 -0.68 28.47 -24.25
C LEU A 779 -0.87 28.53 -25.77
N ASP A 780 -1.23 27.42 -26.43
CA ASP A 780 -1.42 27.42 -27.90
C ASP A 780 -2.84 27.86 -28.29
N SER A 781 -2.99 28.45 -29.47
CA SER A 781 -4.22 29.13 -29.95
C SER A 781 -5.40 28.23 -30.27
N ASP A 782 -5.18 26.93 -30.38
CA ASP A 782 -6.16 25.96 -30.86
C ASP A 782 -6.84 25.17 -29.73
N ILE A 783 -6.62 25.57 -28.47
CA ILE A 783 -6.90 24.77 -27.28
C ILE A 783 -8.07 25.34 -26.46
N ILE A 784 -8.07 26.65 -26.21
CA ILE A 784 -9.17 27.35 -25.53
C ILE A 784 -9.54 28.57 -26.38
N ASN A 785 -10.84 28.85 -26.55
CA ASN A 785 -11.29 30.01 -27.32
C ASN A 785 -10.99 31.31 -26.59
N HIS A 786 -11.10 31.27 -25.26
CA HIS A 786 -10.86 32.40 -24.39
C HIS A 786 -10.50 32.00 -22.95
N PHE A 787 -9.95 32.97 -22.20
CA PHE A 787 -9.58 32.89 -20.80
C PHE A 787 -10.18 34.06 -20.01
N ASP A 788 -11.07 33.78 -19.06
CA ASP A 788 -11.78 34.78 -18.25
C ASP A 788 -11.13 35.01 -16.87
N ILE A 789 -10.76 36.25 -16.55
CA ILE A 789 -10.31 36.70 -15.22
C ILE A 789 -11.50 37.34 -14.49
N LYS A 790 -12.17 36.56 -13.62
CA LYS A 790 -13.41 36.99 -12.93
C LYS A 790 -13.19 37.60 -11.55
N GLN A 791 -12.16 37.18 -10.83
CA GLN A 791 -11.88 37.68 -9.47
C GLN A 791 -10.40 37.52 -9.11
N GLY A 792 -9.85 38.50 -8.37
CA GLY A 792 -8.46 38.44 -7.88
C GLY A 792 -7.44 38.98 -8.88
N VAL A 793 -6.15 38.85 -8.54
CA VAL A 793 -5.04 39.38 -9.36
C VAL A 793 -4.34 38.23 -10.08
N VAL A 794 -4.22 38.33 -11.39
CA VAL A 794 -3.42 37.46 -12.24
C VAL A 794 -2.21 38.24 -12.73
N GLU A 795 -1.01 37.80 -12.32
CA GLU A 795 0.26 38.32 -12.80
C GLU A 795 0.83 37.38 -13.87
N LEU A 796 1.04 37.90 -15.09
CA LEU A 796 1.72 37.16 -16.17
C LEU A 796 3.23 37.36 -16.05
N ALA A 797 3.99 36.28 -15.90
CA ALA A 797 5.45 36.36 -15.88
C ALA A 797 6.03 36.80 -17.23
N ARG A 798 7.31 37.21 -17.21
CA ARG A 798 8.01 37.85 -18.34
C ARG A 798 7.99 37.03 -19.64
N GLU A 799 8.01 35.71 -19.54
CA GLU A 799 8.13 34.78 -20.68
C GLU A 799 6.77 34.19 -21.12
N VAL A 800 5.66 34.72 -20.61
CA VAL A 800 4.33 34.17 -20.92
C VAL A 800 3.94 34.44 -22.37
N ASN A 801 3.41 33.42 -23.04
CA ASN A 801 2.81 33.55 -24.35
C ASN A 801 1.40 32.92 -24.38
N MET A 802 0.35 33.73 -24.53
CA MET A 802 -1.04 33.29 -24.48
C MET A 802 -1.70 33.22 -25.86
N GLY A 803 -1.85 32.02 -26.41
CA GLY A 803 -2.45 31.75 -27.71
C GLY A 803 -3.93 32.10 -27.86
N THR A 804 -4.62 32.54 -26.81
CA THR A 804 -6.09 32.67 -26.75
C THR A 804 -6.55 34.11 -26.51
N ASN A 805 -7.87 34.36 -26.62
CA ASN A 805 -8.45 35.62 -26.19
C ASN A 805 -8.47 35.71 -24.66
N VAL A 806 -8.04 36.83 -24.09
CA VAL A 806 -8.06 37.06 -22.64
C VAL A 806 -9.13 38.08 -22.31
N TYR A 807 -10.03 37.76 -21.39
CA TYR A 807 -11.09 38.67 -20.92
C TYR A 807 -10.87 39.01 -19.45
N VAL A 808 -10.73 40.28 -19.11
CA VAL A 808 -10.66 40.76 -17.74
C VAL A 808 -12.03 41.26 -17.33
N LYS A 809 -12.74 40.49 -16.51
CA LYS A 809 -14.13 40.76 -16.10
C LYS A 809 -14.18 41.62 -14.83
N ALA A 810 -15.37 42.08 -14.46
CA ALA A 810 -15.62 42.81 -13.22
C ALA A 810 -15.08 42.09 -11.98
N GLY A 811 -14.17 42.73 -11.23
CA GLY A 811 -13.53 42.16 -10.03
C GLY A 811 -12.23 41.39 -10.31
N GLY A 812 -11.90 41.16 -11.57
CA GLY A 812 -10.62 40.62 -12.02
C GLY A 812 -9.57 41.72 -12.26
N VAL A 813 -8.31 41.41 -11.94
CA VAL A 813 -7.15 42.28 -12.18
C VAL A 813 -6.10 41.51 -12.97
N LEU A 814 -5.69 42.06 -14.11
CA LEU A 814 -4.56 41.55 -14.89
C LEU A 814 -3.33 42.45 -14.68
N THR A 815 -2.17 41.87 -14.42
CA THR A 815 -0.91 42.60 -14.22
C THR A 815 0.28 41.83 -14.78
N THR A 816 1.44 42.47 -14.87
CA THR A 816 2.72 41.86 -15.23
C THR A 816 3.81 42.42 -14.31
N PRO A 817 4.91 41.69 -14.03
CA PRO A 817 5.98 42.22 -13.21
C PRO A 817 6.65 43.41 -13.89
N ALA A 818 7.33 44.27 -13.13
CA ALA A 818 8.12 45.34 -13.71
C ALA A 818 9.29 44.76 -14.54
N ILE A 819 9.42 45.22 -15.78
CA ILE A 819 10.40 44.74 -16.77
C ILE A 819 11.37 45.86 -17.08
N ASN A 820 12.67 45.56 -17.03
CA ASN A 820 13.70 46.54 -17.35
C ASN A 820 13.74 46.81 -18.86
N ALA A 821 13.53 48.06 -19.26
CA ALA A 821 13.53 48.56 -20.63
C ALA A 821 14.80 48.19 -21.42
N SER A 822 15.94 48.10 -20.72
CA SER A 822 17.24 47.76 -21.32
C SER A 822 17.41 46.28 -21.67
N GLU A 823 16.51 45.41 -21.20
CA GLU A 823 16.52 43.96 -21.47
C GLU A 823 15.78 43.58 -22.77
N LEU A 824 15.15 44.54 -23.44
CA LEU A 824 14.41 44.30 -24.68
C LEU A 824 15.36 44.16 -25.88
N PRO A 825 15.12 43.22 -26.82
CA PRO A 825 15.79 43.25 -28.10
C PRO A 825 15.42 44.55 -28.81
N ILE A 826 16.42 45.42 -28.99
CA ILE A 826 16.34 46.60 -29.84
C ILE A 826 15.83 46.10 -31.19
N GLN A 827 14.65 46.54 -31.61
CA GLN A 827 14.15 46.28 -32.96
C GLN A 827 15.27 46.58 -33.95
N ALA A 828 15.64 45.56 -34.73
CA ALA A 828 16.60 45.74 -35.80
C ALA A 828 16.04 46.79 -36.77
N ASN A 829 16.57 48.00 -36.67
CA ASN A 829 16.42 49.02 -37.69
C ASN A 829 16.91 48.38 -39.01
N PRO A 830 16.13 48.34 -40.10
CA PRO A 830 16.42 47.50 -41.27
C PRO A 830 17.54 48.05 -42.17
N MET A 831 18.47 48.84 -41.65
CA MET A 831 19.62 49.31 -42.43
C MET A 831 20.91 49.31 -41.60
N ASN A 832 21.90 48.58 -42.13
CA ASN A 832 23.34 48.55 -41.82
C ASN A 832 23.86 47.48 -40.85
N SER A 833 24.11 46.30 -41.46
CA SER A 833 25.34 45.48 -41.41
C SER A 833 26.20 45.39 -40.13
N MET A 834 26.33 44.13 -39.69
CA MET A 834 27.54 43.49 -39.18
C MET A 834 28.23 44.07 -37.93
N ARG A 835 27.68 43.74 -36.75
CA ARG A 835 28.47 43.29 -35.58
C ARG A 835 27.57 42.56 -34.58
N ARG A 836 27.29 41.28 -34.85
CA ARG A 836 26.67 40.37 -33.88
C ARG A 836 27.75 39.83 -32.95
N VAL A 837 27.83 40.39 -31.73
CA VAL A 837 28.38 39.65 -30.58
C VAL A 837 27.26 38.76 -30.08
N ALA A 838 27.51 37.46 -30.03
CA ALA A 838 26.61 36.45 -29.47
C ALA A 838 26.37 36.73 -27.97
N ARG A 839 25.32 37.48 -27.65
CA ARG A 839 24.64 37.39 -26.36
C ARG A 839 23.51 36.38 -26.51
N ALA A 840 23.42 35.46 -25.56
CA ALA A 840 22.34 34.49 -25.48
C ALA A 840 20.99 35.21 -25.62
N THR A 841 20.27 34.90 -26.70
CA THR A 841 18.91 35.36 -26.96
C THR A 841 18.01 34.81 -25.86
N VAL A 842 17.63 35.64 -24.90
CA VAL A 842 16.42 35.40 -24.10
C VAL A 842 15.25 35.55 -25.07
N SER A 843 14.51 34.47 -25.31
CA SER A 843 13.32 34.49 -26.16
C SER A 843 12.19 35.20 -25.42
N ASN A 844 11.79 36.37 -25.89
CA ASN A 844 10.70 37.22 -25.36
C ASN A 844 10.86 37.74 -23.92
N PRO A 845 11.44 38.94 -23.74
CA PRO A 845 11.50 39.62 -22.44
C PRO A 845 10.17 40.26 -21.97
N MET A 846 9.05 40.08 -22.70
CA MET A 846 7.75 40.66 -22.38
C MET A 846 6.64 39.64 -22.65
N PRO A 847 5.61 39.55 -21.78
CA PRO A 847 4.49 38.66 -22.00
C PRO A 847 3.68 39.07 -23.24
N VAL A 848 3.22 38.08 -24.01
CA VAL A 848 2.47 38.26 -25.25
C VAL A 848 1.15 37.50 -25.18
N ILE A 849 0.05 38.11 -25.57
CA ILE A 849 -1.22 37.46 -25.89
C ILE A 849 -1.30 37.40 -27.42
N GLN A 850 -1.37 36.22 -28.02
CA GLN A 850 -1.37 36.05 -29.48
C GLN A 850 -2.70 36.42 -30.12
N ASN A 851 -3.81 36.37 -29.37
CA ASN A 851 -5.12 36.83 -29.82
C ASN A 851 -5.57 38.06 -29.00
N ASN A 852 -6.88 38.29 -28.88
CA ASN A 852 -7.40 39.55 -28.37
C ASN A 852 -7.25 39.63 -26.85
N LEU A 853 -6.88 40.81 -26.35
CA LEU A 853 -7.08 41.17 -24.94
C LEU A 853 -8.33 42.05 -24.86
N VAL A 854 -9.29 41.65 -24.04
CA VAL A 854 -10.51 42.38 -23.75
C VAL A 854 -10.55 42.72 -22.27
N ILE A 855 -10.66 44.00 -21.92
CA ILE A 855 -10.88 44.43 -20.54
C ILE A 855 -12.30 44.95 -20.46
N GLU A 856 -13.15 44.19 -19.79
CA GLU A 856 -14.58 44.46 -19.69
C GLU A 856 -14.91 45.51 -18.62
N ASN A 857 -16.18 45.91 -18.56
CA ASN A 857 -16.68 46.83 -17.54
C ASN A 857 -16.34 46.34 -16.12
N GLY A 858 -15.61 47.15 -15.35
CA GLY A 858 -15.15 46.83 -14.00
C GLY A 858 -13.93 45.90 -13.92
N GLY A 859 -13.39 45.46 -15.05
CA GLY A 859 -12.10 44.77 -15.13
C GLY A 859 -10.94 45.76 -15.00
N VAL A 860 -9.84 45.32 -14.39
CA VAL A 860 -8.68 46.17 -14.08
C VAL A 860 -7.44 45.66 -14.80
N PHE A 861 -6.74 46.55 -15.51
CA PHE A 861 -5.32 46.33 -15.82
C PHE A 861 -4.47 47.10 -14.82
N GLN A 862 -3.56 46.40 -14.15
CA GLN A 862 -2.67 46.97 -13.14
C GLN A 862 -1.23 47.06 -13.67
N VAL A 863 -0.64 48.24 -13.55
CA VAL A 863 0.75 48.55 -13.95
C VAL A 863 1.59 48.76 -12.70
N ILE A 864 2.67 48.01 -12.55
CA ILE A 864 3.71 48.25 -11.54
C ILE A 864 4.76 49.15 -12.19
N ALA A 865 4.99 50.32 -11.60
CA ALA A 865 5.94 51.32 -12.11
C ALA A 865 6.98 51.65 -11.05
N ASN A 866 8.23 51.21 -11.25
CA ASN A 866 9.33 51.47 -10.32
C ASN A 866 10.14 52.72 -10.72
N ASN A 867 10.40 52.89 -12.03
CA ASN A 867 11.09 54.04 -12.61
C ASN A 867 10.90 54.08 -14.14
N VAL A 868 11.47 55.08 -14.82
CA VAL A 868 11.37 55.24 -16.28
C VAL A 868 11.95 54.06 -17.08
N ASN A 869 12.77 53.23 -16.46
CA ASN A 869 13.38 52.05 -17.10
C ASN A 869 12.82 50.72 -16.58
N GLU A 870 11.97 50.68 -15.55
CA GLU A 870 11.50 49.42 -14.98
C GLU A 870 10.02 49.51 -14.61
N TYR A 871 9.17 48.89 -15.43
CA TYR A 871 7.72 48.96 -15.32
C TYR A 871 7.02 47.81 -16.07
N SER A 872 5.75 47.55 -15.75
CA SER A 872 4.93 46.50 -16.39
C SER A 872 4.70 46.78 -17.86
N ARG A 873 4.81 45.73 -18.68
CA ARG A 873 4.49 45.78 -20.11
C ARG A 873 3.77 44.51 -20.56
N LEU A 874 2.88 44.64 -21.55
CA LEU A 874 2.15 43.53 -22.15
C LEU A 874 1.86 43.84 -23.63
N ARG A 875 1.99 42.82 -24.49
CA ARG A 875 1.65 42.92 -25.91
C ARG A 875 0.50 41.98 -26.26
N SER A 876 -0.43 42.45 -27.07
CA SER A 876 -1.39 41.66 -27.83
C SER A 876 -0.92 41.58 -29.29
N ALA A 877 -0.88 40.40 -29.89
CA ALA A 877 -0.53 40.20 -31.29
C ALA A 877 -1.74 40.40 -32.23
N THR A 878 -2.93 40.63 -31.66
CA THR A 878 -4.11 41.12 -32.38
C THR A 878 -4.64 42.36 -31.66
N ASP A 879 -5.93 42.41 -31.34
CA ASP A 879 -6.58 43.60 -30.82
C ASP A 879 -6.46 43.72 -29.30
N ILE A 880 -6.52 44.96 -28.82
CA ILE A 880 -6.83 45.30 -27.43
C ILE A 880 -8.16 46.06 -27.43
N VAL A 881 -9.15 45.52 -26.71
CA VAL A 881 -10.49 46.08 -26.57
C VAL A 881 -10.71 46.49 -25.12
N LEU A 882 -10.95 47.78 -24.89
CA LEU A 882 -11.30 48.30 -23.56
C LEU A 882 -12.79 48.66 -23.56
N GLU A 883 -13.63 47.92 -22.83
CA GLU A 883 -15.05 48.24 -22.75
C GLU A 883 -15.31 49.49 -21.89
N PRO A 884 -16.45 50.18 -22.08
CA PRO A 884 -16.88 51.25 -21.20
C PRO A 884 -16.95 50.78 -19.74
N GLY A 885 -16.18 51.43 -18.85
CA GLY A 885 -16.05 51.06 -17.44
C GLY A 885 -14.80 50.23 -17.10
N SER A 886 -13.94 49.93 -18.07
CA SER A 886 -12.61 49.36 -17.84
C SER A 886 -11.70 50.32 -17.05
N GLN A 887 -10.84 49.76 -16.19
CA GLN A 887 -10.00 50.53 -15.26
C GLN A 887 -8.51 50.26 -15.46
N LEU A 888 -7.71 51.31 -15.32
CA LEU A 888 -6.26 51.28 -15.22
C LEU A 888 -5.84 51.67 -13.81
N VAL A 889 -5.05 50.81 -13.16
CA VAL A 889 -4.51 51.06 -11.82
C VAL A 889 -2.98 51.05 -11.88
N ILE A 890 -2.34 52.16 -11.57
CA ILE A 890 -0.88 52.26 -11.48
C ILE A 890 -0.44 52.11 -10.02
N LYS A 891 0.39 51.10 -9.77
CA LYS A 891 1.15 50.88 -8.54
C LYS A 891 2.53 51.54 -8.70
N GLY A 892 2.61 52.79 -8.28
CA GLY A 892 3.76 53.67 -8.44
C GLY A 892 4.17 54.38 -7.15
N LYS A 893 3.70 53.96 -5.97
CA LYS A 893 4.00 54.60 -4.67
C LYS A 893 5.47 54.97 -4.45
N GLU A 894 6.40 54.13 -4.92
CA GLU A 894 7.85 54.31 -4.79
C GLU A 894 8.53 54.71 -6.12
N TYR A 895 7.76 55.15 -7.12
CA TYR A 895 8.30 55.48 -8.43
C TYR A 895 9.37 56.57 -8.34
N VAL A 896 10.56 56.26 -8.87
CA VAL A 896 11.69 57.20 -8.95
C VAL A 896 11.82 57.71 -10.38
N GLY A 897 11.46 58.97 -10.59
CA GLY A 897 11.65 59.67 -11.86
C GLY A 897 11.37 61.17 -11.74
N GLN A 898 11.22 61.82 -12.87
CA GLN A 898 11.02 63.26 -12.99
C GLN A 898 9.79 63.58 -13.84
N LEU A 899 9.25 64.78 -13.65
CA LEU A 899 8.11 65.26 -14.44
C LEU A 899 8.41 65.18 -15.94
N GLY A 900 7.44 64.67 -16.70
CA GLY A 900 7.58 64.50 -18.15
C GLY A 900 8.24 63.17 -18.56
N ASP A 901 8.68 62.34 -17.61
CA ASP A 901 9.07 60.97 -17.91
C ASP A 901 7.91 60.22 -18.60
N LYS A 902 8.28 59.42 -19.61
CA LYS A 902 7.34 58.59 -20.36
C LYS A 902 7.72 57.12 -20.23
N LEU A 903 6.80 56.32 -19.73
CA LEU A 903 6.88 54.86 -19.76
C LEU A 903 6.29 54.42 -21.09
N LEU A 904 7.16 54.10 -22.04
CA LEU A 904 6.76 53.72 -23.38
C LEU A 904 6.22 52.29 -23.43
N ASN A 905 5.23 52.02 -24.29
CA ASN A 905 4.81 50.67 -24.66
C ASN A 905 4.33 49.84 -23.46
N VAL A 906 3.50 50.43 -22.59
CA VAL A 906 2.93 49.75 -21.42
C VAL A 906 1.91 48.70 -21.88
N LEU A 907 1.04 49.06 -22.83
CA LEU A 907 0.22 48.12 -23.60
C LEU A 907 0.47 48.33 -25.08
N MET A 908 0.61 47.24 -25.83
CA MET A 908 0.79 47.27 -27.29
C MET A 908 -0.16 46.29 -27.97
N ALA A 909 -0.84 46.72 -29.03
CA ALA A 909 -1.60 45.87 -29.93
C ALA A 909 -0.91 45.83 -31.30
N ASP A 910 -0.72 44.65 -31.88
CA ASP A 910 -0.28 44.55 -33.29
C ASP A 910 -1.48 44.75 -34.27
N GLY A 911 -2.70 44.48 -33.80
CA GLY A 911 -3.96 44.71 -34.51
C GLY A 911 -4.52 46.11 -34.29
N GLN A 912 -5.66 46.22 -33.62
CA GLN A 912 -6.29 47.49 -33.24
C GLN A 912 -6.35 47.70 -31.73
N PHE A 913 -6.16 48.96 -31.31
CA PHE A 913 -6.44 49.40 -29.94
C PHE A 913 -7.69 50.29 -29.97
N ASN A 914 -8.85 49.71 -29.65
CA ASN A 914 -10.14 50.25 -30.10
C ASN A 914 -10.67 51.44 -29.28
N THR A 915 -10.19 51.62 -28.05
CA THR A 915 -10.77 52.54 -27.04
C THR A 915 -9.74 52.94 -25.98
N GLN A 916 -10.11 53.76 -25.00
CA GLN A 916 -9.27 54.20 -23.88
C GLN A 916 -9.82 53.69 -22.54
N PHE A 917 -8.97 53.60 -21.51
CA PHE A 917 -9.44 53.28 -20.16
C PHE A 917 -10.40 54.36 -19.65
N THR A 918 -11.51 53.94 -19.04
CA THR A 918 -12.55 54.86 -18.56
C THR A 918 -12.15 55.51 -17.23
N GLN A 919 -11.32 54.83 -16.44
CA GLN A 919 -10.80 55.31 -15.18
C GLN A 919 -9.31 54.99 -15.07
N VAL A 920 -8.50 56.01 -14.77
CA VAL A 920 -7.08 55.85 -14.47
C VAL A 920 -6.88 56.28 -13.02
N THR A 921 -6.22 55.45 -12.23
CA THR A 921 -5.90 55.74 -10.82
C THR A 921 -4.46 55.34 -10.53
N ASP A 922 -3.79 56.07 -9.66
CA ASP A 922 -2.46 55.72 -9.18
C ASP A 922 -2.32 55.95 -7.67
N ASP A 923 -1.30 55.33 -7.08
CA ASP A 923 -0.94 55.48 -5.67
C ASP A 923 0.39 56.23 -5.43
N ASN A 924 0.90 56.98 -6.42
CA ASN A 924 2.13 57.76 -6.25
C ASN A 924 1.86 59.05 -5.47
N PRO A 925 2.59 59.38 -4.40
CA PRO A 925 2.28 60.56 -3.60
C PRO A 925 2.66 61.91 -4.24
N LEU A 926 3.47 61.92 -5.29
CA LEU A 926 4.13 63.11 -5.84
C LEU A 926 3.67 63.49 -7.25
N PHE A 927 3.32 62.51 -8.07
CA PHE A 927 2.99 62.66 -9.48
C PHE A 927 1.71 61.89 -9.81
N ASP A 928 0.99 62.34 -10.82
CA ASP A 928 -0.08 61.56 -11.45
C ASP A 928 0.44 60.88 -12.72
N PHE A 929 -0.17 59.75 -13.06
CA PHE A 929 0.06 59.06 -14.32
C PHE A 929 -1.10 59.28 -15.29
N GLU A 930 -0.80 59.85 -16.45
CA GLU A 930 -1.76 60.00 -17.54
C GLU A 930 -1.50 58.93 -18.61
N ALA A 931 -2.56 58.25 -19.05
CA ALA A 931 -2.48 57.31 -20.17
C ALA A 931 -2.40 58.08 -21.50
N ASP A 932 -1.32 57.87 -22.26
CA ASP A 932 -1.04 58.55 -23.52
C ASP A 932 -1.21 57.55 -24.68
N TYR A 933 -2.19 57.81 -25.54
CA TYR A 933 -2.55 57.01 -26.72
C TYR A 933 -2.17 57.72 -28.04
N SER A 934 -1.18 58.62 -28.01
CA SER A 934 -0.76 59.39 -29.18
C SER A 934 -0.20 58.53 -30.32
N ASP A 935 0.41 57.38 -29.99
CA ASP A 935 0.88 56.42 -30.98
C ASP A 935 -0.24 55.41 -31.33
N PRO A 936 -0.48 55.13 -32.62
CA PRO A 936 -1.46 54.13 -33.02
C PRO A 936 -1.18 52.78 -32.38
N ASN A 937 -2.24 52.15 -31.86
CA ASN A 937 -2.22 50.82 -31.27
C ASN A 937 -1.36 50.63 -30.00
N VAL A 938 -0.93 51.72 -29.37
CA VAL A 938 -0.05 51.68 -28.18
C VAL A 938 -0.62 52.58 -27.09
N MET A 939 -0.45 52.15 -25.84
CA MET A 939 -0.63 52.99 -24.66
C MET A 939 0.72 53.18 -23.97
N HIS A 940 1.10 54.44 -23.79
CA HIS A 940 2.17 54.88 -22.91
C HIS A 940 1.60 55.38 -21.59
N LEU A 941 2.44 55.56 -20.58
CA LEU A 941 2.12 56.36 -19.41
C LEU A 941 3.05 57.56 -19.36
N LYS A 942 2.48 58.75 -19.14
CA LYS A 942 3.22 59.99 -18.97
C LYS A 942 3.07 60.48 -17.54
N LEU A 943 4.18 60.86 -16.92
CA LEU A 943 4.15 61.56 -15.65
C LEU A 943 3.71 63.00 -15.86
N VAL A 944 2.65 63.39 -15.17
CA VAL A 944 2.12 64.75 -15.17
C VAL A 944 2.04 65.32 -13.76
N LEU A 945 2.02 66.65 -13.68
CA LEU A 945 1.99 67.38 -12.42
C LEU A 945 0.52 67.75 -12.14
N ASP A 946 -0.21 66.94 -11.37
CA ASP A 946 -1.58 67.33 -10.99
C ASP A 946 -2.12 66.75 -9.68
N LYS A 947 -1.27 66.27 -8.75
CA LYS A 947 -1.71 66.16 -7.35
C LYS A 947 -1.66 67.54 -6.74
N GLY A 948 -2.76 68.28 -6.93
CA GLY A 948 -2.98 69.59 -6.34
C GLY A 948 -2.46 69.60 -4.90
N ILE A 949 -1.42 70.40 -4.67
CA ILE A 949 -0.94 70.71 -3.33
C ILE A 949 -2.15 71.33 -2.63
N ILE A 950 -2.73 70.59 -1.69
CA ILE A 950 -3.72 71.12 -0.77
C ILE A 950 -3.01 72.26 -0.03
N ASP A 951 -3.42 73.50 -0.32
CA ASP A 951 -3.13 74.64 0.52
C ASP A 951 -3.47 74.26 1.96
N ASN A 952 -2.49 74.38 2.86
CA ASN A 952 -2.71 74.28 4.29
C ASN A 952 -3.93 75.14 4.67
N PRO A 953 -4.91 74.63 5.44
CA PRO A 953 -5.90 75.51 6.05
C PRO A 953 -5.16 76.53 6.93
N PRO A 954 -5.60 77.80 6.96
CA PRO A 954 -4.96 78.80 7.79
C PRO A 954 -5.06 78.37 9.25
N ASP A 955 -3.93 78.43 9.95
CA ASP A 955 -3.91 78.45 11.40
C ASP A 955 -4.94 79.48 11.89
N THR A 956 -5.87 79.03 12.72
CA THR A 956 -6.58 79.92 13.64
C THR A 956 -6.14 79.62 15.08
N PRO A 957 -5.97 80.68 15.90
CA PRO A 957 -5.32 80.64 17.21
C PRO A 957 -6.14 79.95 18.31
#